data_AF-A0A1I1AQV6-F1
#
_entry.id   AF-A0A1I1AQV6-F1
#
_cell.length_a   1.000
_cell.length_b   1.000
_cell.length_c   1.000
_cell.angle_alpha   90.00
_cell.angle_beta   90.00
_cell.angle_gamma   90.00
#
_symmetry.space_group_name_H-M   'P 1'
#
loop_
_entity.id
_entity.type
_entity.pdbx_description
1 polymer ?
#
loop_
_entity_poly.entity_id
_entity_poly.type
_entity_poly.pdbx_seq_one_letter_code
_entity_poly.pdbx_strand_id
1 'polypeptide(L)'
;MKKVKYLLLLLICFFIGYFPISVNAAQQAIDHVELREKSSSSTKYTCSALDEKIFYTDEITNSIGHLRIYLTDSDKYKVTSAYTNTKKASKIVNNTENPLLWKVDFSTSGSVFYIDIQNKESLDTQTYIVVVKSIEKATGPVLVDSSNNTIVGKNSDYQDGKSNIKKIDDCKDNEVYLKCEKVDPGYTVYSKETGPRWIHTDDNYYRVNGSKEYQYDATQKEENPVLAPVQLKKGWNVIEAYSEGTLPDFGEATGLKVGDLRGERSGYSDYLWFIYYDGEKEALPSDDTSLGKIRAVSYVNKYNEFFSGYSTQVDSKNDNYAIILPKVLKYPYILVQVSAKTSTSTVSMPSSMVKASCGSIYSIKVEPEKTVAIPVTVTAASGSSKVQNIEIKWLSSDANIKEANLTNGQLEKSINSEESAYFYTVSGQADTIFKVKASEGASLTFNGESADLKDGYYIYNAPADVSCVNVVVTAADGVSKKTYTFVNNTVGTYFTVSDETRKLAKELLEKSKWYKESADSPTDRYWSVFMRAAAGLSFDNIQVFDVTKASIDPTVPAKTYGAIILDLVITGENPYDFNGTNYVELLEKCSEPYGNQSFGPYGADIWAYIGLKAAGAGKDYKYMDALTTRVKNYALDPTGYLEMRSWAWAALGDELTYDQKISIIHEVDDTFFWKKGEDAGLFVAPEYQNCINSNCHGCVMTGINSMSYDIENYKTDATHSPLQSLYSRFYSDGVWLYRVGWKDGNDEKDVIIALGEVASGSSSIYGRYAPKNEDLNKLLSIAKDLLKTGSKVNNKALQEAYDAANLVKSESTGFGKEYYSLYSAIAAIDPGKVSKPNARMCSKADGKKIDEVIELIDNLKKEYTFEDLQNKDAYNEALQAYNSLEKTYYKSYVTNSDKLFKVGDTLEALENAQKVIAMIENLPEEITLADKESVEEIKEKYDELEEYKAYVGEENAKKIADAYSRIHILSFIDASNALCDVDKITLNDKETVEKLKKEFEALTKEEQDYLKENNADLVKKLEDAQA
;
A
#
# COMPACT_ATOMS: atom_id res chain seq x y z
N MET A 1 -103.68 -56.87 -15.84
CA MET A 1 -105.03 -56.41 -16.28
C MET A 1 -105.36 -55.17 -15.48
N LYS A 2 -105.72 -53.98 -15.97
CA LYS A 2 -106.08 -53.39 -17.27
C LYS A 2 -105.89 -51.86 -17.13
N LYS A 3 -105.33 -51.22 -18.17
CA LYS A 3 -105.65 -49.89 -18.75
C LYS A 3 -105.64 -48.66 -17.81
N VAL A 4 -104.74 -47.67 -17.91
CA VAL A 4 -104.46 -46.72 -19.01
C VAL A 4 -105.64 -45.80 -19.37
N LYS A 5 -105.43 -44.51 -19.09
CA LYS A 5 -105.93 -43.27 -19.73
C LYS A 5 -107.43 -42.98 -19.65
N TYR A 6 -107.78 -41.88 -18.99
CA TYR A 6 -108.26 -40.62 -19.58
C TYR A 6 -108.90 -39.76 -18.49
N LEU A 7 -108.17 -38.78 -17.92
CA LEU A 7 -108.71 -37.45 -17.53
C LEU A 7 -107.59 -36.51 -17.04
N LEU A 8 -106.52 -36.39 -17.82
CA LEU A 8 -105.47 -35.40 -17.62
C LEU A 8 -105.64 -34.28 -18.65
N LEU A 9 -106.71 -33.49 -18.55
CA LEU A 9 -106.90 -32.24 -19.30
C LEU A 9 -108.21 -31.59 -18.82
N LEU A 10 -108.19 -30.79 -17.73
CA LEU A 10 -109.15 -29.70 -17.41
C LEU A 10 -109.16 -29.17 -15.96
N LEU A 11 -108.13 -29.39 -15.14
CA LEU A 11 -108.09 -28.78 -13.79
C LEU A 11 -106.75 -28.13 -13.44
N ILE A 12 -106.11 -27.55 -14.45
CA ILE A 12 -105.06 -26.54 -14.30
C ILE A 12 -105.72 -25.21 -14.61
N CYS A 13 -106.29 -24.53 -13.60
CA CYS A 13 -106.58 -23.09 -13.72
C CYS A 13 -106.82 -22.32 -12.41
N PHE A 14 -106.90 -22.93 -11.23
CA PHE A 14 -107.09 -22.14 -10.01
C PHE A 14 -106.39 -22.76 -8.82
N PHE A 15 -105.11 -22.45 -8.65
CA PHE A 15 -104.49 -22.14 -7.35
C PHE A 15 -103.14 -21.45 -7.62
N ILE A 16 -103.26 -20.18 -7.99
CA ILE A 16 -102.18 -19.19 -7.89
C ILE A 16 -102.16 -18.75 -6.42
N GLY A 17 -101.02 -18.89 -5.76
CA GLY A 17 -100.83 -18.44 -4.38
C GLY A 17 -99.42 -18.71 -3.87
N TYR A 18 -98.51 -17.77 -4.16
CA TYR A 18 -97.30 -17.43 -3.40
C TYR A 18 -96.29 -18.54 -3.06
N PHE A 19 -95.24 -18.65 -3.90
CA PHE A 19 -93.84 -18.57 -3.44
C PHE A 19 -92.98 -18.07 -4.62
N PRO A 20 -92.31 -16.91 -4.53
CA PRO A 20 -91.31 -16.54 -5.51
C PRO A 20 -90.10 -17.46 -5.33
N ILE A 21 -89.79 -18.26 -6.36
CA ILE A 21 -88.47 -18.86 -6.50
C ILE A 21 -87.55 -17.71 -6.93
N SER A 22 -86.88 -17.06 -5.97
CA SER A 22 -85.73 -16.23 -6.27
C SER A 22 -84.55 -17.15 -6.60
N VAL A 23 -84.39 -17.47 -7.87
CA VAL A 23 -83.09 -17.87 -8.40
C VAL A 23 -82.20 -16.62 -8.36
N ASN A 24 -81.62 -16.31 -7.20
CA ASN A 24 -80.53 -15.35 -7.11
C ASN A 24 -79.26 -16.07 -7.62
N ALA A 25 -79.07 -16.07 -8.93
CA ALA A 25 -77.69 -16.05 -9.43
C ALA A 25 -77.04 -14.82 -8.80
N ALA A 26 -75.93 -14.99 -8.08
CA ALA A 26 -75.22 -13.87 -7.47
C ALA A 26 -74.83 -12.88 -8.58
N GLN A 27 -75.50 -11.74 -8.64
CA GLN A 27 -75.18 -10.72 -9.63
C GLN A 27 -73.78 -10.15 -9.30
N GLN A 28 -72.83 -10.34 -10.22
CA GLN A 28 -71.44 -9.90 -10.08
C GLN A 28 -71.38 -8.38 -9.83
N ALA A 29 -70.52 -7.90 -8.93
CA ALA A 29 -70.49 -6.47 -8.58
C ALA A 29 -69.83 -5.59 -9.65
N ILE A 30 -68.96 -6.17 -10.49
CA ILE A 30 -68.26 -5.51 -11.59
C ILE A 30 -68.86 -6.01 -12.90
N ASP A 31 -69.21 -5.07 -13.78
CA ASP A 31 -69.59 -5.34 -15.18
C ASP A 31 -68.34 -5.54 -16.05
N HIS A 32 -67.43 -4.56 -16.03
CA HIS A 32 -66.12 -4.66 -16.70
C HIS A 32 -65.09 -3.69 -16.09
N VAL A 33 -63.81 -3.90 -16.46
CA VAL A 33 -62.67 -3.06 -16.05
C VAL A 33 -61.91 -2.56 -17.29
N GLU A 34 -61.57 -1.27 -17.30
CA GLU A 34 -60.67 -0.67 -18.31
C GLU A 34 -59.39 -0.12 -17.65
N LEU A 35 -58.26 -0.26 -18.34
CA LEU A 35 -56.96 0.31 -18.00
C LEU A 35 -56.60 1.48 -18.93
N ARG A 36 -55.94 2.52 -18.39
CA ARG A 36 -55.40 3.65 -19.17
C ARG A 36 -53.99 4.03 -18.76
N GLU A 37 -53.19 4.40 -19.76
CA GLU A 37 -51.82 4.86 -19.57
C GLU A 37 -51.75 6.26 -18.96
N LYS A 38 -50.67 6.51 -18.20
CA LYS A 38 -50.42 7.79 -17.52
C LYS A 38 -50.05 8.91 -18.49
N SER A 39 -49.42 8.59 -19.63
CA SER A 39 -48.87 9.54 -20.61
C SER A 39 -49.78 9.83 -21.81
N SER A 40 -50.82 9.01 -22.07
CA SER A 40 -51.80 9.26 -23.14
C SER A 40 -53.23 8.95 -22.68
N SER A 41 -54.14 9.93 -22.78
CA SER A 41 -55.53 9.78 -22.34
C SER A 41 -56.42 8.96 -23.29
N SER A 42 -55.87 8.52 -24.43
CA SER A 42 -56.60 7.90 -25.54
C SER A 42 -56.52 6.38 -25.61
N THR A 43 -55.42 5.76 -25.18
CA THR A 43 -55.25 4.29 -25.28
C THR A 43 -55.99 3.61 -24.12
N LYS A 44 -56.90 2.70 -24.47
CA LYS A 44 -57.70 1.92 -23.51
C LYS A 44 -57.42 0.44 -23.70
N TYR A 45 -57.20 -0.28 -22.61
CA TYR A 45 -57.10 -1.72 -22.61
C TYR A 45 -58.26 -2.29 -21.80
N THR A 46 -59.08 -3.14 -22.40
CA THR A 46 -60.20 -3.81 -21.72
C THR A 46 -59.69 -5.08 -21.05
N CYS A 47 -60.05 -5.29 -19.79
CA CYS A 47 -59.70 -6.52 -19.08
C CYS A 47 -60.74 -7.62 -19.35
N SER A 48 -60.26 -8.85 -19.53
CA SER A 48 -61.10 -10.05 -19.59
C SER A 48 -61.29 -10.63 -18.19
N ALA A 49 -62.47 -11.17 -17.89
CA ALA A 49 -62.72 -11.90 -16.65
C ALA A 49 -62.15 -13.33 -16.77
N LEU A 50 -61.27 -13.70 -15.84
CA LEU A 50 -60.78 -15.07 -15.67
C LEU A 50 -61.66 -15.87 -14.71
N ASP A 51 -62.22 -15.19 -13.71
CA ASP A 51 -63.15 -15.70 -12.71
C ASP A 51 -64.05 -14.54 -12.23
N GLU A 52 -65.06 -14.83 -11.40
CA GLU A 52 -66.00 -13.83 -10.86
C GLU A 52 -65.30 -12.65 -10.16
N LYS A 53 -64.08 -12.87 -9.63
CA LYS A 53 -63.31 -11.86 -8.89
C LYS A 53 -61.96 -11.50 -9.50
N ILE A 54 -61.59 -12.10 -10.63
CA ILE A 54 -60.25 -11.96 -11.21
C ILE A 54 -60.37 -11.51 -12.66
N PHE A 55 -59.77 -10.37 -12.96
CA PHE A 55 -59.70 -9.78 -14.28
C PHE A 55 -58.23 -9.70 -14.73
N TYR A 56 -57.97 -9.84 -16.03
CA TYR A 56 -56.62 -9.74 -16.57
C TYR A 56 -56.62 -9.09 -17.96
N THR A 57 -55.46 -8.57 -18.38
CA THR A 57 -55.23 -8.17 -19.77
C THR A 57 -53.94 -8.77 -20.31
N ASP A 58 -53.97 -9.22 -21.57
CA ASP A 58 -52.81 -9.72 -22.31
C ASP A 58 -52.00 -8.61 -22.99
N GLU A 59 -52.44 -7.36 -22.85
CA GLU A 59 -51.81 -6.18 -23.41
C GLU A 59 -50.63 -5.73 -22.54
N ILE A 60 -49.55 -5.32 -23.20
CA ILE A 60 -48.29 -4.98 -22.56
C ILE A 60 -48.18 -3.47 -22.40
N THR A 61 -47.95 -2.97 -21.18
CA THR A 61 -47.74 -1.53 -20.94
C THR A 61 -46.76 -1.26 -19.79
N ASN A 62 -45.93 -0.22 -19.96
CA ASN A 62 -44.89 0.16 -18.98
C ASN A 62 -45.33 1.29 -18.04
N SER A 63 -46.55 1.86 -18.19
CA SER A 63 -46.95 3.06 -17.44
C SER A 63 -48.47 3.20 -17.22
N ILE A 64 -49.03 2.35 -16.37
CA ILE A 64 -50.45 2.48 -15.99
C ILE A 64 -50.62 3.66 -15.02
N GLY A 65 -51.52 4.58 -15.37
CA GLY A 65 -51.87 5.72 -14.52
C GLY A 65 -53.24 5.59 -13.84
N HIS A 66 -54.19 4.88 -14.48
CA HIS A 66 -55.60 4.91 -14.08
C HIS A 66 -56.32 3.59 -14.37
N LEU A 67 -57.09 3.09 -13.39
CA LEU A 67 -58.09 2.04 -13.54
C LEU A 67 -59.50 2.64 -13.60
N ARG A 68 -60.36 2.10 -14.45
CA ARG A 68 -61.79 2.41 -14.52
C ARG A 68 -62.60 1.15 -14.24
N ILE A 69 -63.39 1.21 -13.19
CA ILE A 69 -64.20 0.09 -12.71
C ILE A 69 -65.66 0.44 -12.95
N TYR A 70 -66.33 -0.39 -13.73
CA TYR A 70 -67.76 -0.24 -14.02
C TYR A 70 -68.53 -1.23 -13.14
N LEU A 71 -69.30 -0.71 -12.19
CA LEU A 71 -70.13 -1.51 -11.30
C LEU A 71 -71.45 -1.87 -11.99
N THR A 72 -72.01 -3.03 -11.64
CA THR A 72 -73.33 -3.45 -12.16
C THR A 72 -74.50 -2.69 -11.53
N ASP A 73 -74.32 -2.21 -10.30
CA ASP A 73 -75.30 -1.44 -9.55
C ASP A 73 -74.60 -0.47 -8.59
N SER A 74 -74.68 0.83 -8.89
CA SER A 74 -74.03 1.89 -8.10
C SER A 74 -74.76 2.21 -6.81
N ASP A 75 -76.03 1.82 -6.66
CA ASP A 75 -76.78 2.02 -5.42
C ASP A 75 -76.40 0.93 -4.42
N LYS A 76 -76.20 -0.30 -4.90
CA LYS A 76 -75.80 -1.46 -4.10
C LYS A 76 -74.31 -1.55 -3.80
N TYR A 77 -73.44 -1.18 -4.74
CA TYR A 77 -71.98 -1.37 -4.61
C TYR A 77 -71.20 -0.05 -4.62
N LYS A 78 -70.05 -0.02 -3.94
CA LYS A 78 -69.07 1.08 -4.02
C LYS A 78 -67.64 0.56 -3.90
N VAL A 79 -66.70 1.21 -4.59
CA VAL A 79 -65.27 0.98 -4.41
C VAL A 79 -64.82 1.70 -3.14
N THR A 80 -64.28 0.97 -2.17
CA THR A 80 -63.86 1.52 -0.86
C THR A 80 -62.36 1.71 -0.77
N SER A 81 -61.61 0.85 -1.44
CA SER A 81 -60.16 0.77 -1.33
C SER A 81 -59.59 0.17 -2.61
N ALA A 82 -58.38 0.57 -2.97
CA ALA A 82 -57.64 -0.05 -4.04
C ALA A 82 -56.14 0.11 -3.77
N TYR A 83 -55.36 -0.91 -4.10
CA TYR A 83 -53.92 -0.94 -3.86
C TYR A 83 -53.21 -1.87 -4.85
N THR A 84 -51.90 -1.65 -5.01
CA THR A 84 -50.96 -2.57 -5.68
C THR A 84 -50.12 -3.27 -4.60
N ASN A 85 -49.18 -4.14 -4.97
CA ASN A 85 -48.11 -4.61 -4.06
C ASN A 85 -47.41 -3.51 -3.29
N THR A 86 -47.14 -2.38 -3.92
CA THR A 86 -46.20 -1.44 -3.33
C THR A 86 -46.88 -0.20 -2.76
N LYS A 87 -48.10 0.14 -3.22
CA LYS A 87 -48.78 1.39 -2.84
C LYS A 87 -50.30 1.29 -2.88
N LYS A 88 -50.95 1.98 -1.94
CA LYS A 88 -52.38 2.31 -2.02
C LYS A 88 -52.65 3.24 -3.19
N ALA A 89 -53.86 3.18 -3.73
CA ALA A 89 -54.33 4.13 -4.72
C ALA A 89 -54.19 5.56 -4.17
N SER A 90 -53.62 6.43 -4.98
CA SER A 90 -53.46 7.85 -4.67
C SER A 90 -54.80 8.58 -4.68
N LYS A 91 -55.79 8.07 -5.42
CA LYS A 91 -57.12 8.65 -5.52
C LYS A 91 -58.15 7.59 -5.93
N ILE A 92 -59.35 7.65 -5.35
CA ILE A 92 -60.52 6.87 -5.75
C ILE A 92 -61.70 7.84 -5.88
N VAL A 93 -62.31 7.90 -7.05
CA VAL A 93 -63.36 8.88 -7.36
C VAL A 93 -64.52 8.22 -8.10
N ASN A 94 -65.73 8.35 -7.59
CA ASN A 94 -66.95 8.04 -8.34
C ASN A 94 -67.20 9.14 -9.39
N ASN A 95 -67.46 8.75 -10.64
CA ASN A 95 -67.75 9.69 -11.71
C ASN A 95 -69.16 10.29 -11.52
N THR A 96 -69.24 11.62 -11.45
CA THR A 96 -70.50 12.36 -11.28
C THR A 96 -71.45 12.26 -12.46
N GLU A 97 -70.93 12.01 -13.68
CA GLU A 97 -71.75 11.88 -14.90
C GLU A 97 -72.19 10.43 -15.17
N ASN A 98 -71.49 9.46 -14.59
CA ASN A 98 -71.85 8.04 -14.66
C ASN A 98 -71.59 7.38 -13.30
N PRO A 99 -72.60 7.26 -12.42
CA PRO A 99 -72.42 6.78 -11.05
C PRO A 99 -71.98 5.30 -10.95
N LEU A 100 -72.09 4.55 -12.05
CA LEU A 100 -71.59 3.17 -12.17
C LEU A 100 -70.06 3.13 -12.37
N LEU A 101 -69.44 4.24 -12.77
CA LEU A 101 -68.01 4.31 -13.11
C LEU A 101 -67.18 4.90 -11.96
N TRP A 102 -66.24 4.10 -11.47
CA TRP A 102 -65.22 4.53 -10.51
C TRP A 102 -63.85 4.64 -11.17
N LYS A 103 -63.16 5.77 -10.94
CA LYS A 103 -61.78 6.02 -11.37
C LYS A 103 -60.83 5.81 -10.21
N VAL A 104 -59.78 5.04 -10.41
CA VAL A 104 -58.76 4.73 -9.41
C VAL A 104 -57.38 5.09 -9.97
N ASP A 105 -56.69 6.00 -9.28
CA ASP A 105 -55.42 6.56 -9.74
C ASP A 105 -54.26 6.04 -8.89
N PHE A 106 -53.17 5.62 -9.54
CA PHE A 106 -51.96 5.12 -8.87
C PHE A 106 -50.77 6.05 -9.11
N SER A 107 -49.95 6.24 -8.07
CA SER A 107 -48.76 7.11 -8.17
C SER A 107 -47.61 6.45 -8.93
N THR A 108 -47.56 5.12 -8.96
CA THR A 108 -46.57 4.27 -9.65
C THR A 108 -47.25 3.17 -10.44
N SER A 109 -46.58 2.63 -11.46
CA SER A 109 -47.00 1.42 -12.18
C SER A 109 -46.92 0.19 -11.27
N GLY A 110 -47.76 -0.82 -11.55
CA GLY A 110 -47.76 -2.13 -10.89
C GLY A 110 -48.37 -3.19 -11.80
N SER A 111 -48.05 -4.46 -11.56
CA SER A 111 -48.51 -5.59 -12.39
C SER A 111 -49.79 -6.25 -11.85
N VAL A 112 -50.13 -6.03 -10.57
CA VAL A 112 -51.34 -6.56 -9.92
C VAL A 112 -52.01 -5.45 -9.10
N PHE A 113 -53.33 -5.31 -9.27
CA PHE A 113 -54.17 -4.34 -8.58
C PHE A 113 -55.27 -5.07 -7.80
N TYR A 114 -55.46 -4.68 -6.56
CA TYR A 114 -56.48 -5.19 -5.66
C TYR A 114 -57.51 -4.08 -5.44
N ILE A 115 -58.79 -4.43 -5.55
CA ILE A 115 -59.91 -3.50 -5.53
C ILE A 115 -60.95 -4.02 -4.55
N ASP A 116 -61.17 -3.29 -3.47
CA ASP A 116 -62.16 -3.63 -2.48
C ASP A 116 -63.50 -2.97 -2.83
N ILE A 117 -64.53 -3.80 -3.02
CA ILE A 117 -65.89 -3.36 -3.31
C ILE A 117 -66.80 -3.76 -2.16
N GLN A 118 -67.45 -2.77 -1.56
CA GLN A 118 -68.39 -2.97 -0.47
C GLN A 118 -69.83 -2.99 -1.00
N ASN A 119 -70.60 -3.98 -0.58
CA ASN A 119 -72.05 -3.94 -0.63
C ASN A 119 -72.54 -2.95 0.43
N LYS A 120 -73.27 -1.90 0.01
CA LYS A 120 -73.70 -0.83 0.91
C LYS A 120 -74.79 -1.27 1.90
N GLU A 121 -75.54 -2.32 1.59
CA GLU A 121 -76.61 -2.83 2.44
C GLU A 121 -76.07 -3.79 3.51
N SER A 122 -75.28 -4.79 3.13
CA SER A 122 -74.73 -5.77 4.07
C SER A 122 -73.44 -5.30 4.74
N LEU A 123 -72.80 -4.26 4.21
CA LEU A 123 -71.47 -3.77 4.56
C LEU A 123 -70.33 -4.77 4.28
N ASP A 124 -70.64 -5.91 3.67
CA ASP A 124 -69.64 -6.90 3.26
C ASP A 124 -68.74 -6.32 2.17
N THR A 125 -67.43 -6.49 2.36
CA THR A 125 -66.42 -6.06 1.40
C THR A 125 -65.80 -7.28 0.73
N GLN A 126 -65.71 -7.25 -0.60
CA GLN A 126 -65.05 -8.28 -1.40
C GLN A 126 -63.90 -7.66 -2.19
N THR A 127 -62.77 -8.35 -2.21
CA THR A 127 -61.59 -7.95 -2.99
C THR A 127 -61.64 -8.58 -4.37
N TYR A 128 -61.46 -7.75 -5.39
CA TYR A 128 -61.33 -8.10 -6.80
C TYR A 128 -59.87 -7.87 -7.23
N ILE A 129 -59.36 -8.71 -8.11
CA ILE A 129 -57.96 -8.67 -8.57
C ILE A 129 -57.94 -8.33 -10.05
N VAL A 130 -57.12 -7.36 -10.44
CA VAL A 130 -56.87 -6.97 -11.84
C VAL A 130 -55.39 -7.16 -12.12
N VAL A 131 -55.05 -7.97 -13.11
CA VAL A 131 -53.66 -8.26 -13.49
C VAL A 131 -53.32 -7.66 -14.85
N VAL A 132 -52.10 -7.13 -14.95
CA VAL A 132 -51.55 -6.54 -16.17
C VAL A 132 -50.24 -7.22 -16.53
N LYS A 133 -50.09 -7.59 -17.79
CA LYS A 133 -48.87 -8.16 -18.34
C LYS A 133 -47.76 -7.11 -18.45
N SER A 134 -46.58 -7.41 -17.88
CA SER A 134 -45.38 -6.56 -17.91
C SER A 134 -44.24 -7.21 -18.74
N ILE A 135 -43.34 -6.39 -19.31
CA ILE A 135 -42.07 -6.85 -19.92
C ILE A 135 -40.94 -6.55 -18.93
N GLU A 136 -40.51 -7.51 -18.13
CA GLU A 136 -39.25 -7.34 -17.38
C GLU A 136 -38.22 -8.44 -17.61
N LYS A 137 -37.06 -7.94 -18.06
CA LYS A 137 -35.65 -8.36 -18.01
C LYS A 137 -35.07 -9.29 -16.93
N ALA A 138 -35.69 -10.31 -16.32
CA ALA A 138 -35.02 -11.00 -15.19
C ALA A 138 -35.13 -12.55 -15.11
N THR A 139 -33.98 -13.21 -14.86
CA THR A 139 -33.90 -14.50 -14.15
C THR A 139 -34.47 -14.31 -12.74
N GLY A 140 -35.21 -15.26 -12.16
CA GLY A 140 -35.98 -15.05 -10.93
C GLY A 140 -36.40 -16.32 -10.18
N PRO A 141 -37.20 -16.19 -9.10
CA PRO A 141 -37.78 -17.32 -8.38
C PRO A 141 -38.61 -18.22 -9.31
N VAL A 142 -38.62 -19.51 -9.02
CA VAL A 142 -39.31 -20.53 -9.82
C VAL A 142 -40.25 -21.33 -8.93
N LEU A 143 -41.43 -21.65 -9.47
CA LEU A 143 -42.40 -22.49 -8.78
C LEU A 143 -42.16 -23.98 -9.07
N VAL A 144 -42.15 -24.81 -8.03
CA VAL A 144 -41.97 -26.26 -8.11
C VAL A 144 -43.16 -26.99 -7.48
N ASP A 145 -43.57 -28.11 -8.07
CA ASP A 145 -44.64 -28.97 -7.56
C ASP A 145 -44.08 -29.93 -6.49
N SER A 146 -44.87 -30.16 -5.44
CA SER A 146 -44.56 -31.03 -4.30
C SER A 146 -44.39 -32.51 -4.67
N SER A 147 -44.99 -32.95 -5.77
CA SER A 147 -45.05 -34.37 -6.14
C SER A 147 -43.84 -34.91 -6.90
N ASN A 148 -43.00 -34.07 -7.55
CA ASN A 148 -41.95 -34.56 -8.45
C ASN A 148 -40.65 -33.75 -8.55
N ASN A 149 -40.47 -32.67 -7.77
CA ASN A 149 -39.28 -31.79 -7.89
C ASN A 149 -39.05 -31.25 -9.33
N THR A 150 -40.00 -31.47 -10.24
CA THR A 150 -40.00 -30.96 -11.60
C THR A 150 -40.36 -29.51 -11.55
N ILE A 151 -39.46 -28.69 -12.08
CA ILE A 151 -39.68 -27.27 -12.29
C ILE A 151 -40.96 -27.12 -13.11
N VAL A 152 -42.03 -26.57 -12.53
CA VAL A 152 -43.31 -26.39 -13.25
C VAL A 152 -43.18 -25.30 -14.33
N GLY A 153 -41.98 -24.75 -14.53
CA GLY A 153 -41.55 -24.02 -15.71
C GLY A 153 -40.08 -23.58 -15.60
N LYS A 154 -39.17 -24.21 -16.34
CA LYS A 154 -37.80 -23.68 -16.50
C LYS A 154 -37.88 -22.43 -17.39
N ASN A 155 -37.23 -21.35 -16.98
CA ASN A 155 -37.26 -20.03 -17.63
C ASN A 155 -36.41 -19.96 -18.92
N SER A 156 -36.37 -21.04 -19.73
CA SER A 156 -35.48 -21.15 -20.90
C SER A 156 -36.01 -20.50 -22.18
N ASP A 157 -37.25 -20.01 -22.20
CA ASP A 157 -37.88 -19.39 -23.39
C ASP A 157 -37.81 -17.85 -23.38
N TYR A 158 -36.82 -17.30 -22.65
CA TYR A 158 -36.65 -15.86 -22.44
C TYR A 158 -36.27 -15.06 -23.72
N GLN A 159 -36.01 -15.74 -24.84
CA GLN A 159 -35.58 -15.07 -26.08
C GLN A 159 -36.73 -14.48 -26.92
N ASP A 160 -38.00 -14.81 -26.65
CA ASP A 160 -39.12 -14.50 -27.57
C ASP A 160 -40.26 -13.62 -27.02
N GLY A 161 -40.08 -12.94 -25.88
CA GLY A 161 -41.05 -11.92 -25.41
C GLY A 161 -42.44 -12.47 -25.02
N LYS A 162 -42.54 -13.74 -24.60
CA LYS A 162 -43.78 -14.33 -24.07
C LYS A 162 -43.91 -14.14 -22.54
N SER A 163 -45.15 -14.01 -22.06
CA SER A 163 -45.60 -13.54 -20.74
C SER A 163 -45.13 -14.33 -19.51
N ASN A 164 -45.09 -13.66 -18.34
CA ASN A 164 -45.03 -14.29 -17.00
C ASN A 164 -46.33 -15.03 -16.60
N ILE A 165 -47.45 -14.84 -17.31
CA ILE A 165 -48.73 -15.48 -17.01
C ILE A 165 -48.68 -16.95 -17.47
N LYS A 166 -48.62 -17.89 -16.52
CA LYS A 166 -48.70 -19.33 -16.79
C LYS A 166 -49.91 -19.93 -16.07
N LYS A 167 -50.89 -20.42 -16.82
CA LYS A 167 -51.97 -21.27 -16.32
C LYS A 167 -51.39 -22.68 -16.13
N ILE A 168 -51.41 -23.19 -14.91
CA ILE A 168 -51.01 -24.57 -14.60
C ILE A 168 -52.29 -25.32 -14.24
N ASP A 169 -52.71 -26.25 -15.10
CA ASP A 169 -53.99 -26.97 -14.99
C ASP A 169 -53.89 -28.34 -14.28
N ASP A 170 -52.78 -28.65 -13.60
CA ASP A 170 -52.43 -30.04 -13.20
C ASP A 170 -51.96 -30.23 -11.73
N CYS A 171 -52.19 -29.26 -10.83
CA CYS A 171 -51.71 -29.38 -9.45
C CYS A 171 -52.59 -30.32 -8.61
N LYS A 172 -52.10 -31.53 -8.30
CA LYS A 172 -52.82 -32.53 -7.50
C LYS A 172 -52.72 -32.29 -5.99
N ASP A 173 -51.65 -31.64 -5.57
CA ASP A 173 -51.38 -31.32 -4.17
C ASP A 173 -51.79 -29.88 -3.86
N ASN A 174 -52.25 -29.64 -2.63
CA ASN A 174 -52.70 -28.33 -2.15
C ASN A 174 -51.55 -27.36 -1.84
N GLU A 175 -50.32 -27.73 -2.18
CA GLU A 175 -49.09 -27.02 -1.85
C GLU A 175 -48.14 -27.01 -3.05
N VAL A 176 -47.65 -25.82 -3.39
CA VAL A 176 -46.55 -25.60 -4.35
C VAL A 176 -45.44 -24.87 -3.63
N TYR A 177 -44.22 -24.89 -4.17
CA TYR A 177 -43.10 -24.24 -3.50
C TYR A 177 -42.41 -23.20 -4.38
N LEU A 178 -42.04 -22.07 -3.77
CA LEU A 178 -41.13 -21.09 -4.38
C LEU A 178 -39.68 -21.51 -4.12
N LYS A 179 -38.89 -21.57 -5.20
CA LYS A 179 -37.47 -21.87 -5.19
C LYS A 179 -36.67 -20.71 -5.79
N CYS A 180 -35.69 -20.22 -5.05
CA CYS A 180 -34.77 -19.18 -5.48
C CYS A 180 -33.31 -19.68 -5.33
N GLU A 181 -32.51 -19.66 -6.41
CA GLU A 181 -31.13 -20.17 -6.43
C GLU A 181 -30.10 -19.05 -6.60
N LYS A 182 -29.06 -19.08 -5.77
CA LYS A 182 -27.88 -18.22 -5.88
C LYS A 182 -26.91 -18.76 -6.94
N VAL A 183 -26.52 -17.92 -7.90
CA VAL A 183 -25.69 -18.32 -9.04
C VAL A 183 -24.21 -18.55 -8.66
N ASP A 184 -23.71 -17.93 -7.57
CA ASP A 184 -22.31 -18.08 -7.10
C ASP A 184 -22.22 -18.14 -5.55
N PRO A 185 -21.57 -19.17 -4.95
CA PRO A 185 -21.30 -19.25 -3.51
C PRO A 185 -20.55 -18.05 -2.93
N GLY A 186 -19.73 -17.36 -3.74
CA GLY A 186 -18.86 -16.25 -3.35
C GLY A 186 -19.55 -14.92 -3.05
N TYR A 187 -20.81 -14.72 -3.45
CA TYR A 187 -21.54 -13.49 -3.10
C TYR A 187 -21.96 -13.49 -1.63
N THR A 188 -21.21 -12.85 -0.76
CA THR A 188 -21.71 -12.57 0.60
C THR A 188 -22.90 -11.61 0.50
N VAL A 189 -23.80 -11.65 1.49
CA VAL A 189 -25.03 -10.82 1.59
C VAL A 189 -24.75 -9.30 1.47
N TYR A 190 -23.48 -8.89 1.46
CA TYR A 190 -23.00 -7.52 1.50
C TYR A 190 -22.10 -7.11 0.30
N SER A 191 -21.89 -7.95 -0.72
CA SER A 191 -21.13 -7.52 -1.91
C SER A 191 -22.00 -6.73 -2.88
N LYS A 192 -21.58 -5.49 -3.15
CA LYS A 192 -22.42 -4.34 -3.51
C LYS A 192 -22.86 -4.25 -4.98
N GLU A 193 -22.34 -5.03 -5.94
CA GLU A 193 -22.41 -4.58 -7.35
C GLU A 193 -22.72 -5.60 -8.47
N THR A 194 -22.87 -6.91 -8.24
CA THR A 194 -22.97 -7.86 -9.38
C THR A 194 -24.05 -8.96 -9.31
N GLY A 195 -24.89 -8.98 -8.27
CA GLY A 195 -25.95 -10.00 -8.09
C GLY A 195 -27.37 -9.53 -8.46
N PRO A 196 -28.21 -10.36 -9.11
CA PRO A 196 -29.65 -10.10 -9.25
C PRO A 196 -30.37 -9.89 -7.91
N ARG A 197 -31.21 -8.85 -7.78
CA ARG A 197 -31.83 -8.39 -6.50
C ARG A 197 -32.59 -9.45 -5.69
N TRP A 198 -33.18 -10.45 -6.35
CA TRP A 198 -33.95 -11.54 -5.72
C TRP A 198 -33.06 -12.63 -5.07
N ILE A 199 -31.73 -12.55 -5.22
CA ILE A 199 -30.76 -13.44 -4.58
C ILE A 199 -30.46 -13.02 -3.13
N HIS A 200 -30.84 -11.79 -2.74
CA HIS A 200 -30.76 -11.37 -1.34
C HIS A 200 -31.83 -12.10 -0.53
N THR A 201 -31.43 -12.75 0.57
CA THR A 201 -32.30 -13.70 1.27
C THR A 201 -33.51 -13.05 1.94
N ASP A 202 -33.47 -11.75 2.19
CA ASP A 202 -34.35 -11.12 3.18
C ASP A 202 -35.33 -10.10 2.59
N ASP A 203 -35.25 -9.86 1.29
CA ASP A 203 -36.09 -8.89 0.59
C ASP A 203 -37.15 -9.56 -0.27
N ASN A 204 -37.27 -10.89 -0.23
CA ASN A 204 -38.22 -11.61 -1.06
C ASN A 204 -39.52 -11.90 -0.31
N TYR A 205 -40.63 -11.55 -0.95
CA TYR A 205 -41.97 -11.71 -0.42
C TYR A 205 -42.87 -12.38 -1.44
N TYR A 206 -43.83 -13.16 -0.95
CA TYR A 206 -44.92 -13.67 -1.76
C TYR A 206 -46.27 -13.49 -1.08
N ARG A 207 -47.33 -13.51 -1.87
CA ARG A 207 -48.72 -13.55 -1.39
C ARG A 207 -49.63 -14.25 -2.38
N VAL A 208 -50.78 -14.70 -1.90
CA VAL A 208 -51.77 -15.44 -2.68
C VAL A 208 -53.11 -14.71 -2.61
N ASN A 209 -53.67 -14.36 -3.76
CA ASN A 209 -54.98 -13.69 -3.86
C ASN A 209 -55.11 -12.43 -3.00
N GLY A 210 -54.04 -11.63 -2.89
CA GLY A 210 -54.05 -10.41 -2.08
C GLY A 210 -54.07 -10.65 -0.56
N SER A 211 -53.68 -11.85 -0.13
CA SER A 211 -53.45 -12.15 1.29
C SER A 211 -52.34 -11.28 1.88
N LYS A 212 -52.15 -11.40 3.21
CA LYS A 212 -50.93 -10.91 3.87
C LYS A 212 -49.67 -11.44 3.15
N GLU A 213 -48.62 -10.66 3.25
CA GLU A 213 -47.31 -10.96 2.65
C GLU A 213 -46.56 -11.97 3.52
N TYR A 214 -45.86 -12.88 2.86
CA TYR A 214 -45.04 -13.92 3.47
C TYR A 214 -43.62 -13.78 2.96
N GLN A 215 -42.64 -13.71 3.86
CA GLN A 215 -41.23 -13.61 3.50
C GLN A 215 -40.69 -14.99 3.11
N TYR A 216 -39.74 -15.05 2.17
CA TYR A 216 -39.05 -16.29 1.82
C TYR A 216 -37.57 -16.09 1.50
N ASP A 217 -36.77 -17.12 1.75
CA ASP A 217 -35.30 -17.08 1.59
C ASP A 217 -34.84 -17.51 0.18
N ALA A 218 -33.70 -16.95 -0.26
CA ALA A 218 -32.91 -17.46 -1.38
C ALA A 218 -31.93 -18.55 -0.92
N THR A 219 -31.69 -19.57 -1.76
CA THR A 219 -30.89 -20.75 -1.40
C THR A 219 -29.51 -20.71 -2.06
N GLN A 220 -28.48 -21.18 -1.34
CA GLN A 220 -27.18 -21.51 -1.94
C GLN A 220 -27.27 -22.90 -2.59
N LYS A 221 -26.57 -23.11 -3.71
CA LYS A 221 -26.71 -24.27 -4.60
C LYS A 221 -26.83 -25.64 -3.88
N GLU A 222 -27.71 -26.48 -4.45
CA GLU A 222 -27.83 -27.95 -4.41
C GLU A 222 -27.93 -28.74 -3.10
N GLU A 223 -27.49 -28.30 -1.92
CA GLU A 223 -27.48 -29.23 -0.76
C GLU A 223 -28.74 -29.24 0.10
N ASN A 224 -29.57 -28.19 0.09
CA ASN A 224 -30.91 -28.17 0.71
C ASN A 224 -31.69 -26.89 0.31
N PRO A 225 -32.51 -26.90 -0.75
CA PRO A 225 -33.30 -25.72 -1.08
C PRO A 225 -34.34 -25.47 0.03
N VAL A 226 -34.28 -24.29 0.66
CA VAL A 226 -35.41 -23.76 1.43
C VAL A 226 -36.52 -23.47 0.43
N LEU A 227 -37.50 -24.35 0.41
CA LEU A 227 -38.71 -24.24 -0.38
C LEU A 227 -39.73 -23.49 0.45
N ALA A 228 -40.20 -22.34 -0.01
CA ALA A 228 -41.29 -21.63 0.68
C ALA A 228 -42.63 -22.22 0.23
N PRO A 229 -43.37 -22.89 1.13
CA PRO A 229 -44.66 -23.46 0.79
C PRO A 229 -45.70 -22.38 0.52
N VAL A 230 -46.33 -22.48 -0.64
CA VAL A 230 -47.46 -21.67 -1.05
C VAL A 230 -48.69 -22.58 -1.06
N GLN A 231 -49.58 -22.34 -0.10
CA GLN A 231 -50.81 -23.09 0.04
C GLN A 231 -51.85 -22.60 -0.97
N LEU A 232 -52.39 -23.52 -1.77
CA LEU A 232 -53.41 -23.23 -2.77
C LEU A 232 -54.81 -23.31 -2.15
N LYS A 233 -55.68 -22.38 -2.52
CA LYS A 233 -57.12 -22.38 -2.21
C LYS A 233 -57.89 -23.00 -3.36
N LYS A 234 -59.02 -23.65 -3.07
CA LYS A 234 -59.92 -24.15 -4.11
C LYS A 234 -60.34 -22.98 -5.03
N GLY A 235 -60.25 -23.19 -6.34
CA GLY A 235 -60.43 -22.16 -7.36
C GLY A 235 -59.12 -21.54 -7.83
N TRP A 236 -59.19 -20.30 -8.32
CA TRP A 236 -58.04 -19.58 -8.85
C TRP A 236 -57.13 -19.00 -7.76
N ASN A 237 -55.82 -19.19 -7.91
CA ASN A 237 -54.76 -18.65 -7.07
C ASN A 237 -53.84 -17.77 -7.90
N VAL A 238 -53.79 -16.48 -7.58
CA VAL A 238 -52.85 -15.49 -8.08
C VAL A 238 -51.70 -15.43 -7.09
N ILE A 239 -50.58 -16.05 -7.45
CA ILE A 239 -49.36 -16.07 -6.64
C ILE A 239 -48.44 -14.98 -7.15
N GLU A 240 -48.20 -13.98 -6.31
CA GLU A 240 -47.31 -12.87 -6.60
C GLU A 240 -46.07 -13.02 -5.73
N ALA A 241 -44.88 -13.09 -6.35
CA ALA A 241 -43.60 -13.07 -5.66
C ALA A 241 -42.78 -11.87 -6.15
N TYR A 242 -42.20 -11.13 -5.22
CA TYR A 242 -41.45 -9.91 -5.54
C TYR A 242 -40.28 -9.75 -4.58
N SER A 243 -39.35 -8.88 -4.96
CA SER A 243 -38.22 -8.47 -4.12
C SER A 243 -38.29 -6.98 -3.83
N GLU A 244 -38.24 -6.59 -2.55
CA GLU A 244 -38.12 -5.19 -2.13
C GLU A 244 -36.66 -4.74 -2.23
N GLY A 245 -36.27 -4.19 -3.38
CA GLY A 245 -34.92 -3.67 -3.58
C GLY A 245 -34.63 -2.48 -2.67
N THR A 246 -33.79 -2.69 -1.65
CA THR A 246 -33.18 -1.60 -0.88
C THR A 246 -31.67 -1.77 -0.85
N LEU A 247 -30.96 -0.95 -1.63
CA LEU A 247 -29.51 -0.84 -1.49
C LEU A 247 -29.24 -0.09 -0.18
N PRO A 248 -28.51 -0.65 0.80
CA PRO A 248 -28.03 0.17 1.91
C PRO A 248 -27.14 1.26 1.32
N ASP A 249 -27.56 2.52 1.45
CA ASP A 249 -26.75 3.64 1.04
C ASP A 249 -25.75 3.94 2.17
N PHE A 250 -24.49 3.60 1.94
CA PHE A 250 -23.40 3.97 2.83
C PHE A 250 -23.02 5.42 2.50
N GLY A 251 -23.79 6.39 3.01
CA GLY A 251 -23.53 7.81 2.76
C GLY A 251 -22.09 8.21 3.09
N GLU A 252 -21.47 8.98 2.21
CA GLU A 252 -20.01 9.25 2.15
C GLU A 252 -19.38 10.01 3.34
N ALA A 253 -20.06 10.28 4.46
CA ALA A 253 -19.48 11.20 5.46
C ALA A 253 -19.78 10.98 6.94
N THR A 254 -20.64 10.04 7.35
CA THR A 254 -20.92 9.86 8.79
C THR A 254 -21.12 8.39 9.12
N GLY A 255 -20.36 7.86 10.09
CA GLY A 255 -20.43 6.48 10.56
C GLY A 255 -21.86 5.97 10.83
N LEU A 256 -22.02 4.64 10.81
CA LEU A 256 -23.34 4.01 11.02
C LEU A 256 -23.88 4.38 12.41
N LYS A 257 -25.06 4.99 12.46
CA LYS A 257 -25.82 5.12 13.71
C LYS A 257 -26.63 3.85 13.94
N VAL A 258 -26.77 3.47 15.21
CA VAL A 258 -27.57 2.31 15.61
C VAL A 258 -29.00 2.46 15.07
N GLY A 259 -29.45 1.51 14.25
CA GLY A 259 -30.77 1.54 13.60
C GLY A 259 -30.86 2.28 12.26
N ASP A 260 -29.86 3.08 11.87
CA ASP A 260 -29.84 3.85 10.61
C ASP A 260 -29.24 3.06 9.43
N LEU A 261 -29.41 1.73 9.41
CA LEU A 261 -29.24 0.95 8.17
C LEU A 261 -30.39 1.34 7.24
N ARG A 262 -30.21 2.46 6.53
CA ARG A 262 -31.18 3.04 5.58
C ARG A 262 -30.86 2.50 4.20
N GLY A 263 -31.88 2.00 3.52
CA GLY A 263 -31.78 1.77 2.10
C GLY A 263 -32.63 2.77 1.32
N GLU A 264 -32.14 3.19 0.15
CA GLU A 264 -32.99 3.82 -0.85
C GLU A 264 -33.76 2.73 -1.61
N ARG A 265 -35.10 2.84 -1.61
CA ARG A 265 -35.99 1.95 -2.38
C ARG A 265 -35.76 2.19 -3.88
N SER A 266 -35.14 1.25 -4.58
CA SER A 266 -35.00 1.33 -6.04
C SER A 266 -35.33 0.01 -6.72
N GLY A 267 -36.48 0.01 -7.43
CA GLY A 267 -36.94 -0.96 -8.43
C GLY A 267 -37.34 -2.35 -7.93
N TYR A 268 -38.59 -2.73 -8.23
CA TYR A 268 -39.21 -4.02 -7.94
C TYR A 268 -39.08 -4.95 -9.14
N SER A 269 -38.86 -6.25 -8.92
CA SER A 269 -39.08 -7.28 -9.95
C SER A 269 -40.22 -8.18 -9.47
N ASP A 270 -41.33 -8.16 -10.19
CA ASP A 270 -42.55 -8.90 -9.85
C ASP A 270 -42.70 -10.16 -10.72
N TYR A 271 -42.91 -11.30 -10.08
CA TYR A 271 -43.19 -12.59 -10.70
C TYR A 271 -44.60 -13.04 -10.33
N LEU A 272 -45.34 -13.55 -11.31
CA LEU A 272 -46.76 -13.81 -11.16
C LEU A 272 -47.14 -15.17 -11.74
N TRP A 273 -47.86 -16.00 -10.99
CA TRP A 273 -48.40 -17.27 -11.45
C TRP A 273 -49.90 -17.36 -11.21
N PHE A 274 -50.61 -18.06 -12.12
CA PHE A 274 -52.04 -18.34 -12.00
C PHE A 274 -52.26 -19.85 -11.94
N ILE A 275 -52.75 -20.32 -10.79
CA ILE A 275 -52.94 -21.75 -10.57
C ILE A 275 -54.39 -22.00 -10.21
N TYR A 276 -55.05 -22.84 -11.00
CA TYR A 276 -56.36 -23.35 -10.65
C TYR A 276 -56.17 -24.63 -9.84
N TYR A 277 -56.75 -24.68 -8.64
CA TYR A 277 -56.71 -25.85 -7.77
C TYR A 277 -58.15 -26.34 -7.50
N ASP A 278 -58.44 -27.59 -7.86
CA ASP A 278 -59.78 -28.17 -7.78
C ASP A 278 -60.02 -29.05 -6.53
N GLY A 279 -58.97 -29.34 -5.77
CA GLY A 279 -59.02 -30.20 -4.59
C GLY A 279 -59.79 -29.63 -3.38
N GLU A 280 -60.18 -30.53 -2.47
CA GLU A 280 -61.09 -30.21 -1.35
C GLU A 280 -60.41 -29.87 -0.02
N LYS A 281 -59.08 -30.00 0.10
CA LYS A 281 -58.35 -29.74 1.35
C LYS A 281 -57.95 -28.27 1.47
N GLU A 282 -58.49 -27.59 2.49
CA GLU A 282 -57.87 -26.37 3.03
C GLU A 282 -56.64 -26.74 3.87
N ALA A 283 -55.54 -26.02 3.68
CA ALA A 283 -54.34 -26.20 4.49
C ALA A 283 -54.55 -25.63 5.90
N LEU A 284 -54.22 -26.42 6.93
CA LEU A 284 -54.18 -25.92 8.30
C LEU A 284 -52.95 -25.01 8.47
N PRO A 285 -53.09 -23.84 9.13
CA PRO A 285 -51.96 -22.98 9.41
C PRO A 285 -50.98 -23.69 10.36
N SER A 286 -49.68 -23.63 10.05
CA SER A 286 -48.62 -24.15 10.93
C SER A 286 -48.70 -23.53 12.32
N ASP A 287 -48.57 -24.37 13.35
CA ASP A 287 -48.41 -24.00 14.76
C ASP A 287 -46.93 -23.90 15.18
N ASP A 288 -45.97 -24.03 14.24
CA ASP A 288 -44.54 -24.04 14.56
C ASP A 288 -44.05 -22.65 15.02
N THR A 289 -43.57 -22.60 16.26
CA THR A 289 -43.00 -21.42 16.93
C THR A 289 -41.49 -21.55 17.19
N SER A 290 -40.81 -22.39 16.41
CA SER A 290 -39.36 -22.64 16.54
C SER A 290 -38.54 -21.65 15.72
N LEU A 291 -37.35 -21.28 16.20
CA LEU A 291 -36.37 -20.54 15.41
C LEU A 291 -35.65 -21.48 14.44
N GLY A 292 -35.41 -20.99 13.22
CA GLY A 292 -34.80 -21.75 12.14
C GLY A 292 -33.35 -21.40 11.90
N LYS A 293 -32.99 -20.12 11.98
CA LYS A 293 -31.65 -19.63 11.66
C LYS A 293 -31.31 -18.39 12.44
N ILE A 294 -30.04 -18.31 12.87
CA ILE A 294 -29.47 -17.17 13.57
C ILE A 294 -28.17 -16.82 12.86
N ARG A 295 -28.01 -15.56 12.47
CA ARG A 295 -26.74 -14.98 12.03
C ARG A 295 -26.42 -13.81 12.93
N ALA A 296 -25.17 -13.73 13.38
CA ALA A 296 -24.69 -12.62 14.18
C ALA A 296 -23.39 -12.12 13.56
N VAL A 297 -23.24 -10.80 13.44
CA VAL A 297 -22.03 -10.17 12.93
C VAL A 297 -21.64 -8.97 13.79
N SER A 298 -20.37 -8.55 13.72
CA SER A 298 -19.88 -7.36 14.42
C SER A 298 -20.67 -6.11 14.01
N TYR A 299 -20.76 -5.13 14.89
CA TYR A 299 -21.15 -3.79 14.46
C TYR A 299 -19.93 -3.08 13.89
N VAL A 300 -20.10 -2.24 12.86
CA VAL A 300 -19.04 -1.39 12.32
C VAL A 300 -19.49 0.06 12.39
N ASN A 301 -18.63 0.96 12.86
CA ASN A 301 -18.94 2.38 12.95
C ASN A 301 -18.21 3.21 11.87
N LYS A 302 -17.20 2.64 11.21
CA LYS A 302 -16.40 3.29 10.16
C LYS A 302 -16.56 2.55 8.82
N TYR A 303 -16.48 3.29 7.72
CA TYR A 303 -16.71 2.79 6.36
C TYR A 303 -15.68 1.74 5.91
N ASN A 304 -14.45 1.82 6.39
CA ASN A 304 -13.35 0.92 6.03
C ASN A 304 -13.26 -0.33 6.92
N GLU A 305 -14.24 -0.58 7.79
CA GLU A 305 -14.27 -1.75 8.65
C GLU A 305 -15.22 -2.80 8.12
N PHE A 306 -14.76 -4.04 8.05
CA PHE A 306 -15.56 -5.17 7.58
C PHE A 306 -16.31 -5.85 8.73
N PHE A 307 -17.53 -6.29 8.43
CA PHE A 307 -18.33 -7.13 9.32
C PHE A 307 -17.63 -8.47 9.55
N SER A 308 -17.47 -8.86 10.81
CA SER A 308 -16.95 -10.18 11.21
C SER A 308 -18.11 -11.05 11.67
N GLY A 309 -18.21 -12.28 11.15
CA GLY A 309 -19.22 -13.25 11.57
C GLY A 309 -18.94 -13.82 12.96
N TYR A 310 -19.97 -13.91 13.79
CA TYR A 310 -19.95 -14.64 15.05
C TYR A 310 -20.56 -16.03 14.87
N SER A 311 -20.01 -17.01 15.60
CA SER A 311 -20.53 -18.38 15.57
C SER A 311 -21.91 -18.45 16.24
N THR A 312 -22.83 -19.20 15.63
CA THR A 312 -24.19 -19.40 16.14
C THR A 312 -24.53 -20.88 16.26
N GLN A 313 -25.36 -21.22 17.23
CA GLN A 313 -25.88 -22.57 17.46
C GLN A 313 -27.41 -22.53 17.33
N VAL A 314 -27.97 -23.43 16.53
CA VAL A 314 -29.42 -23.54 16.33
C VAL A 314 -29.84 -24.99 16.43
N ASP A 315 -30.48 -25.36 17.54
CA ASP A 315 -31.10 -26.65 17.76
C ASP A 315 -32.59 -26.45 18.07
N SER A 316 -33.37 -26.40 17.00
CA SER A 316 -34.82 -26.20 17.06
C SER A 316 -35.58 -27.35 17.73
N LYS A 317 -34.97 -28.53 17.90
CA LYS A 317 -35.64 -29.68 18.54
C LYS A 317 -35.62 -29.56 20.07
N ASN A 318 -34.54 -28.98 20.60
CA ASN A 318 -34.32 -28.84 22.04
C ASN A 318 -34.46 -27.39 22.53
N ASP A 319 -34.95 -26.48 21.69
CA ASP A 319 -35.01 -25.03 21.94
C ASP A 319 -33.69 -24.43 22.43
N ASN A 320 -32.57 -24.93 21.90
CA ASN A 320 -31.24 -24.48 22.28
C ASN A 320 -30.65 -23.60 21.18
N TYR A 321 -30.48 -22.32 21.50
CA TYR A 321 -30.04 -21.30 20.57
C TYR A 321 -28.93 -20.48 21.23
N ALA A 322 -27.81 -20.28 20.56
CA ALA A 322 -26.72 -19.48 21.14
C ALA A 322 -25.98 -18.64 20.10
N ILE A 323 -25.44 -17.51 20.56
CA ILE A 323 -24.43 -16.72 19.84
C ILE A 323 -23.17 -16.70 20.71
N ILE A 324 -22.04 -17.04 20.10
CA ILE A 324 -20.73 -16.99 20.74
C ILE A 324 -20.12 -15.62 20.47
N LEU A 325 -19.84 -14.87 21.53
CA LEU A 325 -19.24 -13.53 21.44
C LEU A 325 -17.88 -13.47 22.15
N PRO A 326 -16.94 -12.66 21.63
CA PRO A 326 -15.68 -12.39 22.30
C PRO A 326 -15.90 -11.57 23.57
N LYS A 327 -15.16 -11.85 24.64
CA LYS A 327 -15.18 -11.04 25.87
C LYS A 327 -14.76 -9.58 25.64
N VAL A 328 -14.00 -9.31 24.59
CA VAL A 328 -13.61 -7.96 24.19
C VAL A 328 -14.21 -7.64 22.83
N LEU A 329 -15.22 -6.78 22.81
CA LEU A 329 -15.81 -6.27 21.58
C LEU A 329 -15.27 -4.87 21.28
N LYS A 330 -14.93 -4.63 20.01
CA LYS A 330 -14.53 -3.30 19.52
C LYS A 330 -15.66 -2.26 19.69
N TYR A 331 -16.91 -2.70 19.48
CA TYR A 331 -18.10 -1.88 19.70
C TYR A 331 -19.11 -2.63 20.57
N PRO A 332 -19.85 -1.95 21.44
CA PRO A 332 -20.80 -2.58 22.36
C PRO A 332 -22.11 -2.98 21.65
N TYR A 333 -22.09 -3.18 20.33
CA TYR A 333 -23.24 -3.55 19.52
C TYR A 333 -22.89 -4.73 18.62
N ILE A 334 -23.88 -5.57 18.35
CA ILE A 334 -23.84 -6.60 17.31
C ILE A 334 -25.06 -6.45 16.41
N LEU A 335 -24.95 -6.93 15.18
CA LEU A 335 -26.09 -7.08 14.30
C LEU A 335 -26.53 -8.54 14.33
N VAL A 336 -27.78 -8.78 14.69
CA VAL A 336 -28.37 -10.12 14.75
C VAL A 336 -29.52 -10.22 13.77
N GLN A 337 -29.48 -11.27 12.98
CA GLN A 337 -30.55 -11.66 12.09
C GLN A 337 -31.11 -13.00 12.55
N VAL A 338 -32.43 -13.09 12.61
CA VAL A 338 -33.15 -14.30 13.00
C VAL A 338 -34.26 -14.62 12.01
N SER A 339 -34.51 -15.90 11.76
CA SER A 339 -35.68 -16.35 11.02
C SER A 339 -36.36 -17.52 11.72
N ALA A 340 -37.67 -17.66 11.52
CA ALA A 340 -38.43 -18.80 12.00
C ALA A 340 -38.09 -20.05 11.18
N LYS A 341 -38.32 -21.24 11.75
CA LYS A 341 -38.08 -22.52 11.08
C LYS A 341 -38.98 -22.72 9.85
N THR A 342 -40.20 -22.20 9.90
CA THR A 342 -41.15 -22.22 8.78
C THR A 342 -41.38 -20.80 8.28
N SER A 343 -41.34 -20.59 6.96
CA SER A 343 -41.50 -19.26 6.33
C SER A 343 -42.84 -18.58 6.61
N THR A 344 -43.86 -19.34 7.00
CA THR A 344 -45.19 -18.82 7.36
C THR A 344 -45.25 -18.21 8.77
N SER A 345 -44.22 -18.42 9.60
CA SER A 345 -44.12 -17.90 10.96
C SER A 345 -43.30 -16.61 10.98
N THR A 346 -43.68 -15.65 11.80
CA THR A 346 -43.00 -14.34 11.91
C THR A 346 -42.15 -14.26 13.16
N VAL A 347 -41.04 -13.53 13.09
CA VAL A 347 -40.16 -13.25 14.24
C VAL A 347 -40.26 -11.78 14.65
N SER A 348 -40.21 -11.52 15.95
CA SER A 348 -40.07 -10.17 16.49
C SER A 348 -39.16 -10.15 17.73
N MET A 349 -38.50 -9.02 17.96
CA MET A 349 -37.66 -8.80 19.13
C MET A 349 -38.21 -7.61 19.95
N PRO A 350 -37.84 -7.45 21.23
CA PRO A 350 -38.24 -6.30 22.04
C PRO A 350 -37.85 -4.96 21.43
N SER A 351 -38.58 -3.91 21.76
CA SER A 351 -38.34 -2.53 21.26
C SER A 351 -36.98 -1.93 21.67
N SER A 352 -36.32 -2.50 22.68
CA SER A 352 -34.94 -2.13 23.05
C SER A 352 -33.89 -2.60 22.03
N MET A 353 -34.24 -3.53 21.15
CA MET A 353 -33.41 -4.00 20.03
C MET A 353 -33.84 -3.27 18.77
N VAL A 354 -32.95 -2.46 18.22
CA VAL A 354 -33.32 -1.53 17.17
C VAL A 354 -33.38 -2.29 15.84
N LYS A 355 -34.58 -2.52 15.33
CA LYS A 355 -34.78 -3.14 14.02
C LYS A 355 -34.25 -2.21 12.93
N ALA A 356 -33.49 -2.75 11.98
CA ALA A 356 -33.04 -2.06 10.78
C ALA A 356 -34.23 -1.71 9.87
N SER A 357 -34.04 -0.75 8.96
CA SER A 357 -35.06 -0.38 7.98
C SER A 357 -35.22 -1.41 6.85
N CYS A 358 -34.27 -2.34 6.72
CA CYS A 358 -34.27 -3.47 5.77
C CYS A 358 -34.16 -4.82 6.50
N GLY A 359 -34.85 -5.83 5.96
CA GLY A 359 -34.81 -7.21 6.46
C GLY A 359 -35.23 -7.43 7.92
N SER A 360 -34.87 -8.60 8.46
CA SER A 360 -35.08 -9.02 9.85
C SER A 360 -33.80 -8.86 10.69
N ILE A 361 -33.11 -7.74 10.52
CA ILE A 361 -31.85 -7.42 11.21
C ILE A 361 -32.11 -6.49 12.39
N TYR A 362 -31.48 -6.78 13.52
CA TYR A 362 -31.60 -6.04 14.76
C TYR A 362 -30.20 -5.62 15.25
N SER A 363 -30.02 -4.34 15.53
CA SER A 363 -28.86 -3.84 16.27
C SER A 363 -29.11 -4.04 17.76
N ILE A 364 -28.22 -4.80 18.41
CA ILE A 364 -28.37 -5.19 19.82
C ILE A 364 -27.15 -4.71 20.59
N LYS A 365 -27.39 -3.91 21.64
CA LYS A 365 -26.33 -3.55 22.59
C LYS A 365 -26.01 -4.77 23.45
N VAL A 366 -24.74 -5.14 23.51
CA VAL A 366 -24.26 -6.28 24.29
C VAL A 366 -23.14 -5.83 25.23
N GLU A 367 -23.14 -6.37 26.44
CA GLU A 367 -22.10 -6.12 27.44
C GLU A 367 -21.62 -7.47 28.00
N PRO A 368 -20.29 -7.72 28.01
CA PRO A 368 -19.71 -8.93 28.57
C PRO A 368 -20.27 -9.25 29.94
N GLU A 369 -20.66 -10.52 30.15
CA GLU A 369 -21.16 -11.08 31.41
C GLU A 369 -22.50 -10.50 31.91
N LYS A 370 -23.00 -9.40 31.34
CA LYS A 370 -24.32 -8.82 31.66
C LYS A 370 -25.41 -9.26 30.70
N THR A 371 -25.09 -9.30 29.41
CA THR A 371 -26.04 -9.80 28.40
C THR A 371 -25.92 -11.31 28.32
N VAL A 372 -26.88 -12.03 28.89
CA VAL A 372 -26.87 -13.51 28.94
C VAL A 372 -27.81 -14.16 27.92
N ALA A 373 -28.81 -13.42 27.42
CA ALA A 373 -29.72 -13.91 26.39
C ALA A 373 -30.37 -12.78 25.59
N ILE A 374 -30.80 -13.10 24.37
CA ILE A 374 -31.63 -12.28 23.48
C ILE A 374 -33.00 -12.95 23.35
N PRO A 375 -34.09 -12.37 23.89
CA PRO A 375 -35.43 -12.91 23.70
C PRO A 375 -35.95 -12.60 22.29
N VAL A 376 -36.49 -13.62 21.63
CA VAL A 376 -37.10 -13.55 20.30
C VAL A 376 -38.48 -14.18 20.35
N THR A 377 -39.51 -13.44 19.96
CA THR A 377 -40.86 -13.98 19.86
C THR A 377 -41.08 -14.54 18.46
N VAL A 378 -41.41 -15.83 18.38
CA VAL A 378 -41.85 -16.47 17.14
C VAL A 378 -43.36 -16.64 17.20
N THR A 379 -44.05 -16.10 16.20
CA THR A 379 -45.51 -16.20 16.05
C THR A 379 -45.81 -17.07 14.83
N ALA A 380 -46.45 -18.20 15.08
CA ALA A 380 -46.88 -19.15 14.07
C ALA A 380 -48.03 -18.60 13.21
N ALA A 381 -48.26 -19.22 12.04
CA ALA A 381 -49.30 -18.80 11.11
C ALA A 381 -50.71 -18.91 11.71
N SER A 382 -50.91 -19.82 12.66
CA SER A 382 -52.14 -20.02 13.44
C SER A 382 -52.42 -18.91 14.46
N GLY A 383 -51.43 -18.05 14.74
CA GLY A 383 -51.49 -17.01 15.76
C GLY A 383 -50.89 -17.39 17.11
N SER A 384 -50.49 -18.65 17.31
CA SER A 384 -49.75 -19.08 18.51
C SER A 384 -48.37 -18.41 18.56
N SER A 385 -47.94 -17.92 19.73
CA SER A 385 -46.62 -17.29 19.91
C SER A 385 -45.81 -17.94 21.03
N LYS A 386 -44.49 -18.02 20.86
CA LYS A 386 -43.54 -18.47 21.89
C LYS A 386 -42.33 -17.55 21.93
N VAL A 387 -41.88 -17.21 23.14
CA VAL A 387 -40.60 -16.50 23.34
C VAL A 387 -39.50 -17.54 23.44
N GLN A 388 -38.54 -17.44 22.53
CA GLN A 388 -37.32 -18.24 22.45
C GLN A 388 -36.14 -17.38 22.90
N ASN A 389 -35.26 -17.90 23.76
CA ASN A 389 -34.09 -17.16 24.21
C ASN A 389 -32.84 -17.65 23.46
N ILE A 390 -32.14 -16.73 22.81
CA ILE A 390 -30.82 -16.98 22.24
C ILE A 390 -29.78 -16.67 23.31
N GLU A 391 -29.15 -17.69 23.87
CA GLU A 391 -28.09 -17.56 24.87
C GLU A 391 -26.87 -16.82 24.30
N ILE A 392 -26.30 -15.90 25.08
CA ILE A 392 -25.04 -15.26 24.73
C ILE A 392 -23.91 -15.91 25.52
N LYS A 393 -23.02 -16.59 24.81
CA LYS A 393 -21.84 -17.25 25.39
C LYS A 393 -20.62 -16.36 25.19
N TRP A 394 -20.16 -15.75 26.28
CA TRP A 394 -18.96 -14.91 26.30
C TRP A 394 -17.71 -15.77 26.47
N LEU A 395 -17.01 -16.04 25.38
CA LEU A 395 -15.81 -16.89 25.39
C LEU A 395 -14.54 -16.04 25.34
N SER A 396 -13.45 -16.64 25.84
CA SER A 396 -12.15 -15.98 25.92
C SER A 396 -11.63 -15.60 24.54
N SER A 397 -11.09 -14.39 24.44
CA SER A 397 -10.38 -13.86 23.28
C SER A 397 -8.87 -14.10 23.33
N ASP A 398 -8.42 -14.90 24.31
CA ASP A 398 -7.01 -15.26 24.49
C ASP A 398 -6.55 -16.24 23.39
N ALA A 399 -5.93 -15.72 22.34
CA ALA A 399 -5.40 -16.47 21.20
C ALA A 399 -3.88 -16.75 21.32
N ASN A 400 -3.39 -17.16 22.49
CA ASN A 400 -1.95 -17.30 22.72
C ASN A 400 -1.45 -18.75 22.77
N ILE A 401 -0.19 -18.95 22.38
CA ILE A 401 0.57 -20.14 22.73
C ILE A 401 1.07 -19.95 24.17
N LYS A 402 0.78 -20.92 25.04
CA LYS A 402 1.24 -20.94 26.44
C LYS A 402 2.54 -21.72 26.62
N GLU A 403 2.77 -22.72 25.77
CA GLU A 403 3.96 -23.56 25.82
C GLU A 403 4.24 -24.14 24.43
N ALA A 404 5.51 -24.22 24.02
CA ALA A 404 5.92 -24.96 22.84
C ALA A 404 7.24 -25.68 23.13
N ASN A 405 7.27 -26.98 22.89
CA ASN A 405 8.45 -27.82 22.99
C ASN A 405 8.70 -28.52 21.66
N LEU A 406 9.97 -28.67 21.28
CA LEU A 406 10.37 -29.34 20.05
C LEU A 406 11.10 -30.64 20.36
N THR A 407 10.80 -31.70 19.62
CA THR A 407 11.64 -32.91 19.53
C THR A 407 12.42 -32.87 18.23
N ASN A 408 13.69 -33.28 18.24
CA ASN A 408 14.63 -33.13 17.11
C ASN A 408 14.86 -31.66 16.69
N GLY A 409 14.58 -30.71 17.59
CA GLY A 409 14.88 -29.30 17.36
C GLY A 409 14.95 -28.53 18.67
N GLN A 410 15.42 -27.29 18.60
CA GLN A 410 15.59 -26.42 19.76
C GLN A 410 15.15 -24.98 19.42
N LEU A 411 14.26 -24.43 20.23
CA LEU A 411 13.89 -23.00 20.17
C LEU A 411 15.03 -22.13 20.72
N GLU A 412 15.31 -21.01 20.06
CA GLU A 412 16.33 -20.06 20.51
C GLU A 412 15.92 -19.29 21.76
N LYS A 413 14.61 -19.12 21.97
CA LYS A 413 14.02 -18.46 23.15
C LYS A 413 12.72 -19.13 23.57
N SER A 414 12.36 -18.97 24.85
CA SER A 414 11.09 -19.42 25.39
C SER A 414 9.91 -18.63 24.82
N ILE A 415 8.73 -19.26 24.76
CA ILE A 415 7.50 -18.62 24.29
C ILE A 415 7.04 -17.50 25.24
N ASN A 416 6.69 -16.35 24.66
CA ASN A 416 6.06 -15.18 25.26
C ASN A 416 4.78 -14.79 24.48
N SER A 417 3.71 -14.41 25.17
CA SER A 417 2.46 -13.97 24.53
C SER A 417 2.56 -12.61 23.81
N GLU A 418 3.62 -11.83 24.01
CA GLU A 418 3.80 -10.54 23.32
C GLU A 418 4.46 -10.68 21.94
N GLU A 419 5.14 -11.78 21.68
CA GLU A 419 5.88 -12.02 20.44
C GLU A 419 5.10 -12.96 19.50
N SER A 420 5.42 -12.92 18.21
CA SER A 420 4.81 -13.77 17.19
C SER A 420 5.85 -14.48 16.32
N ALA A 421 7.11 -14.06 16.34
CA ALA A 421 8.22 -14.68 15.63
C ALA A 421 9.15 -15.44 16.58
N TYR A 422 9.39 -16.71 16.25
CA TYR A 422 10.30 -17.59 16.98
C TYR A 422 11.25 -18.26 16.01
N PHE A 423 12.48 -18.47 16.46
CA PHE A 423 13.51 -19.15 15.68
C PHE A 423 13.83 -20.49 16.33
N TYR A 424 14.06 -21.50 15.50
CA TYR A 424 14.47 -22.82 15.94
C TYR A 424 15.52 -23.42 15.02
N THR A 425 16.27 -24.38 15.57
CA THR A 425 17.23 -25.20 14.82
C THR A 425 16.84 -26.67 14.87
N VAL A 426 17.16 -27.42 13.83
CA VAL A 426 16.89 -28.86 13.69
C VAL A 426 18.13 -29.67 14.08
N SER A 427 17.94 -30.76 14.82
CA SER A 427 18.96 -31.71 15.22
C SER A 427 18.97 -32.92 14.29
N GLY A 428 19.95 -32.98 13.37
CA GLY A 428 20.07 -34.06 12.40
C GLY A 428 19.16 -33.88 11.18
N GLN A 429 18.74 -34.98 10.55
CA GLN A 429 17.88 -34.98 9.35
C GLN A 429 16.44 -35.45 9.63
N ALA A 430 16.08 -35.65 10.89
CA ALA A 430 14.75 -36.11 11.26
C ALA A 430 13.77 -34.94 11.32
N ASP A 431 12.49 -35.22 11.04
CA ASP A 431 11.40 -34.25 11.20
C ASP A 431 11.36 -33.69 12.63
N THR A 432 11.03 -32.41 12.72
CA THR A 432 10.86 -31.70 13.98
C THR A 432 9.43 -31.89 14.47
N ILE A 433 9.28 -32.40 15.69
CA ILE A 433 7.95 -32.60 16.30
C ILE A 433 7.65 -31.41 17.20
N PHE A 434 6.67 -30.60 16.78
CA PHE A 434 6.12 -29.51 17.56
C PHE A 434 5.11 -30.05 18.56
N LYS A 435 5.31 -29.75 19.85
CA LYS A 435 4.37 -30.03 20.93
C LYS A 435 3.94 -28.70 21.56
N VAL A 436 2.76 -28.23 21.17
CA VAL A 436 2.29 -26.87 21.45
C VAL A 436 1.04 -26.89 22.33
N LYS A 437 1.02 -26.06 23.38
CA LYS A 437 -0.15 -25.83 24.23
C LYS A 437 -0.65 -24.41 24.01
N ALA A 438 -1.90 -24.26 23.61
CA ALA A 438 -2.55 -22.96 23.49
C ALA A 438 -3.37 -22.61 24.74
N SER A 439 -3.92 -21.39 24.74
CA SER A 439 -4.92 -20.94 25.69
C SER A 439 -6.12 -21.88 25.79
N GLU A 440 -6.79 -21.90 26.94
CA GLU A 440 -7.91 -22.79 27.19
C GLU A 440 -9.05 -22.57 26.17
N GLY A 441 -9.54 -23.66 25.59
CA GLY A 441 -10.60 -23.64 24.56
C GLY A 441 -10.15 -23.14 23.18
N ALA A 442 -8.89 -22.71 23.02
CA ALA A 442 -8.36 -22.32 21.72
C ALA A 442 -8.03 -23.54 20.85
N SER A 443 -8.13 -23.34 19.53
CA SER A 443 -7.73 -24.29 18.49
C SER A 443 -6.50 -23.77 17.75
N LEU A 444 -5.71 -24.68 17.15
CA LEU A 444 -4.57 -24.29 16.31
C LEU A 444 -4.68 -24.93 14.94
N THR A 445 -4.19 -24.19 13.95
CA THR A 445 -3.82 -24.74 12.65
C THR A 445 -2.32 -24.56 12.44
N PHE A 446 -1.68 -25.55 11.82
CA PHE A 446 -0.28 -25.54 11.43
C PHE A 446 -0.22 -25.50 9.91
N ASN A 447 0.34 -24.44 9.34
CA ASN A 447 0.39 -24.20 7.89
C ASN A 447 -0.98 -24.35 7.21
N GLY A 448 -2.06 -23.94 7.89
CA GLY A 448 -3.44 -24.03 7.42
C GLY A 448 -4.14 -25.36 7.71
N GLU A 449 -3.42 -26.38 8.18
CA GLU A 449 -4.00 -27.69 8.54
C GLU A 449 -4.43 -27.72 10.00
N SER A 450 -5.62 -28.24 10.29
CA SER A 450 -6.11 -28.41 11.67
C SER A 450 -5.29 -29.46 12.41
N ALA A 451 -4.94 -29.18 13.68
CA ALA A 451 -4.24 -30.13 14.53
C ALA A 451 -5.15 -30.72 15.61
N ASP A 452 -4.95 -32.00 15.91
CA ASP A 452 -5.66 -32.70 16.99
C ASP A 452 -5.05 -32.37 18.35
N LEU A 453 -5.92 -32.12 19.34
CA LEU A 453 -5.54 -31.98 20.73
C LEU A 453 -5.41 -33.38 21.39
N LYS A 454 -4.22 -33.72 21.87
CA LYS A 454 -3.93 -34.97 22.61
C LYS A 454 -3.21 -34.66 23.91
N ASP A 455 -3.75 -35.14 25.03
CA ASP A 455 -3.18 -34.94 26.38
C ASP A 455 -2.86 -33.47 26.72
N GLY A 456 -3.67 -32.53 26.22
CA GLY A 456 -3.50 -31.10 26.43
C GLY A 456 -2.49 -30.41 25.51
N TYR A 457 -1.96 -31.09 24.49
CA TYR A 457 -1.04 -30.53 23.49
C TYR A 457 -1.49 -30.83 22.07
N TYR A 458 -1.18 -29.91 21.18
CA TYR A 458 -1.26 -30.07 19.74
C TYR A 458 0.09 -30.56 19.23
N ILE A 459 0.07 -31.63 18.45
CA ILE A 459 1.28 -32.25 17.89
C ILE A 459 1.31 -32.04 16.39
N TYR A 460 2.43 -31.53 15.86
CA TYR A 460 2.65 -31.35 14.43
C TYR A 460 4.05 -31.82 14.04
N ASN A 461 4.17 -32.59 12.96
CA ASN A 461 5.45 -33.05 12.42
C ASN A 461 5.84 -32.17 11.25
N ALA A 462 6.86 -31.34 11.45
CA ALA A 462 7.40 -30.47 10.42
C ALA A 462 8.59 -31.15 9.72
N PRO A 463 8.59 -31.24 8.38
CA PRO A 463 9.74 -31.73 7.63
C PRO A 463 11.03 -30.99 8.01
N ALA A 464 12.16 -31.70 8.07
CA ALA A 464 13.44 -31.11 8.47
C ALA A 464 13.90 -29.93 7.59
N ASP A 465 13.45 -29.89 6.34
CA ASP A 465 13.79 -28.90 5.32
C ASP A 465 12.76 -27.77 5.17
N VAL A 466 11.69 -27.75 5.99
CA VAL A 466 10.72 -26.65 5.95
C VAL A 466 11.34 -25.36 6.47
N SER A 467 11.16 -24.25 5.75
CA SER A 467 11.72 -22.93 6.09
C SER A 467 11.03 -22.29 7.29
N CYS A 468 9.73 -22.55 7.48
CA CYS A 468 8.98 -22.10 8.64
C CYS A 468 7.75 -22.98 8.93
N VAL A 469 7.22 -22.86 10.14
CA VAL A 469 5.91 -23.38 10.54
C VAL A 469 5.05 -22.22 11.04
N ASN A 470 3.97 -21.93 10.32
CA ASN A 470 2.97 -20.94 10.72
C ASN A 470 1.90 -21.61 11.59
N VAL A 471 1.67 -21.06 12.77
CA VAL A 471 0.71 -21.57 13.74
C VAL A 471 -0.33 -20.49 14.01
N VAL A 472 -1.54 -20.69 13.50
CA VAL A 472 -2.66 -19.77 13.77
C VAL A 472 -3.43 -20.30 14.97
N VAL A 473 -3.38 -19.57 16.08
CA VAL A 473 -4.20 -19.83 17.27
C VAL A 473 -5.51 -19.09 17.10
N THR A 474 -6.62 -19.84 17.09
CA THR A 474 -7.97 -19.27 17.16
C THR A 474 -8.49 -19.44 18.58
N ALA A 475 -8.82 -18.33 19.25
CA ALA A 475 -9.31 -18.36 20.63
C ALA A 475 -10.66 -19.11 20.75
N ALA A 476 -11.07 -19.34 21.99
CA ALA A 476 -12.34 -20.02 22.29
C ALA A 476 -13.57 -19.31 21.71
N ASP A 477 -13.51 -17.99 21.51
CA ASP A 477 -14.57 -17.22 20.86
C ASP A 477 -14.73 -17.47 19.36
N GLY A 478 -13.78 -18.16 18.72
CA GLY A 478 -13.81 -18.50 17.29
C GLY A 478 -13.52 -17.33 16.34
N VAL A 479 -13.26 -16.12 16.86
CA VAL A 479 -13.06 -14.89 16.07
C VAL A 479 -11.66 -14.32 16.30
N SER A 480 -11.22 -14.26 17.54
CA SER A 480 -9.91 -13.73 17.91
C SER A 480 -8.83 -14.70 17.46
N LYS A 481 -7.90 -14.21 16.64
CA LYS A 481 -6.80 -15.00 16.09
C LYS A 481 -5.45 -14.33 16.36
N LYS A 482 -4.42 -15.14 16.51
CA LYS A 482 -3.03 -14.69 16.48
C LYS A 482 -2.19 -15.71 15.72
N THR A 483 -1.39 -15.21 14.79
CA THR A 483 -0.45 -16.03 14.01
C THR A 483 0.92 -16.00 14.66
N TYR A 484 1.51 -17.16 14.84
CA TYR A 484 2.88 -17.38 15.30
C TYR A 484 3.68 -17.98 14.14
N THR A 485 4.87 -17.47 13.88
CA THR A 485 5.78 -17.99 12.84
C THR A 485 7.02 -18.55 13.50
N PHE A 486 7.25 -19.85 13.34
CA PHE A 486 8.46 -20.54 13.77
C PHE A 486 9.40 -20.68 12.57
N VAL A 487 10.46 -19.88 12.51
CA VAL A 487 11.44 -19.86 11.42
C VAL A 487 12.56 -20.88 11.70
N ASN A 488 12.84 -21.72 10.70
CA ASN A 488 13.89 -22.73 10.77
C ASN A 488 15.25 -22.12 10.36
N ASN A 489 16.08 -21.79 11.33
CA ASN A 489 17.41 -21.21 11.10
C ASN A 489 18.44 -22.23 10.58
N THR A 490 18.16 -23.54 10.66
CA THR A 490 19.03 -24.56 10.06
C THR A 490 18.95 -24.54 8.54
N VAL A 491 17.78 -24.27 7.97
CA VAL A 491 17.58 -24.13 6.51
C VAL A 491 17.95 -22.72 6.06
N GLY A 492 17.60 -21.69 6.86
CA GLY A 492 18.04 -20.31 6.64
C GLY A 492 17.41 -19.59 5.44
N THR A 493 16.34 -20.13 4.85
CA THR A 493 15.76 -19.61 3.59
C THR A 493 14.57 -18.67 3.77
N TYR A 494 14.00 -18.54 4.98
CA TYR A 494 12.77 -17.74 5.17
C TYR A 494 12.99 -16.24 4.91
N PHE A 495 14.12 -15.70 5.36
CA PHE A 495 14.56 -14.33 5.08
C PHE A 495 15.65 -14.34 4.00
N THR A 496 15.39 -15.02 2.88
CA THR A 496 16.26 -15.01 1.71
C THR A 496 15.40 -15.07 0.45
N VAL A 497 15.79 -14.32 -0.59
CA VAL A 497 15.18 -14.40 -1.92
C VAL A 497 15.84 -15.53 -2.71
N SER A 498 15.05 -16.51 -3.15
CA SER A 498 15.55 -17.70 -3.86
C SER A 498 16.21 -17.36 -5.19
N ASP A 499 17.17 -18.19 -5.60
CA ASP A 499 17.87 -18.07 -6.88
C ASP A 499 16.89 -18.11 -8.06
N GLU A 500 15.83 -18.91 -7.95
CA GLU A 500 14.73 -19.01 -8.91
C GLU A 500 13.99 -17.68 -9.06
N THR A 501 13.59 -17.06 -7.95
CA THR A 501 12.93 -15.75 -7.95
C THR A 501 13.84 -14.67 -8.54
N ARG A 502 15.13 -14.64 -8.14
CA ARG A 502 16.10 -13.68 -8.68
C ARG A 502 16.27 -13.84 -10.20
N LYS A 503 16.34 -15.09 -10.67
CA LYS A 503 16.43 -15.40 -12.10
C LYS A 503 15.18 -14.95 -12.87
N LEU A 504 13.98 -15.24 -12.36
CA LEU A 504 12.73 -14.81 -12.98
C LEU A 504 12.63 -13.28 -13.06
N ALA A 505 12.94 -12.58 -11.97
CA ALA A 505 12.95 -11.11 -11.96
C ALA A 505 13.94 -10.53 -12.98
N LYS A 506 15.13 -11.13 -13.11
CA LYS A 506 16.11 -10.75 -14.14
C LYS A 506 15.59 -10.96 -15.56
N GLU A 507 14.97 -12.12 -15.83
CA GLU A 507 14.38 -12.41 -17.14
C GLU A 507 13.27 -11.41 -17.50
N LEU A 508 12.45 -11.00 -16.53
CA LEU A 508 11.43 -9.97 -16.73
C LEU A 508 12.03 -8.57 -16.92
N LEU A 509 13.07 -8.21 -16.18
CA LEU A 509 13.79 -6.95 -16.34
C LEU A 509 14.41 -6.81 -17.74
N GLU A 510 14.92 -7.91 -18.31
CA GLU A 510 15.50 -7.92 -19.65
C GLU A 510 14.45 -7.69 -20.77
N LYS A 511 13.17 -7.91 -20.49
CA LYS A 511 12.08 -7.75 -21.47
C LYS A 511 11.69 -6.31 -21.76
N SER A 512 11.89 -5.36 -20.84
CA SER A 512 11.55 -3.95 -21.10
C SER A 512 12.58 -3.25 -21.97
N LYS A 513 13.80 -3.79 -22.08
CA LYS A 513 14.92 -3.19 -22.84
C LYS A 513 15.23 -1.73 -22.46
N TRP A 514 14.66 -1.22 -21.37
CA TRP A 514 14.72 0.19 -20.96
C TRP A 514 16.16 0.69 -20.86
N TYR A 515 17.08 -0.15 -20.37
CA TYR A 515 18.49 0.17 -20.19
C TYR A 515 19.29 0.16 -21.50
N LYS A 516 18.80 -0.48 -22.57
CA LYS A 516 19.43 -0.47 -23.91
C LYS A 516 19.10 0.82 -24.66
N GLU A 517 17.91 1.36 -24.45
CA GLU A 517 17.43 2.58 -25.12
C GLU A 517 17.86 3.85 -24.35
N SER A 518 17.99 3.77 -23.03
CA SER A 518 18.38 4.89 -22.14
C SER A 518 19.89 5.06 -21.94
N ALA A 519 20.72 4.09 -22.34
CA ALA A 519 22.19 4.19 -22.21
C ALA A 519 22.77 5.43 -22.90
N ASP A 520 22.05 5.98 -23.88
CA ASP A 520 22.46 7.11 -24.70
C ASP A 520 21.63 8.39 -24.49
N SER A 521 20.80 8.52 -23.45
CA SER A 521 20.12 9.82 -23.20
C SER A 521 19.97 10.10 -21.72
N PRO A 522 20.51 11.21 -21.19
CA PRO A 522 20.19 11.65 -19.85
C PRO A 522 18.66 11.80 -19.79
N THR A 523 18.02 11.03 -18.91
CA THR A 523 16.58 11.12 -18.70
C THR A 523 16.25 12.46 -18.07
N ASP A 524 14.98 12.87 -18.14
CA ASP A 524 14.49 14.15 -17.62
C ASP A 524 14.34 14.17 -16.08
N ARG A 525 14.68 13.08 -15.36
CA ARG A 525 14.42 12.90 -13.91
C ARG A 525 15.42 11.95 -13.25
N TYR A 526 15.60 12.12 -11.93
CA TYR A 526 16.42 11.28 -11.03
C TYR A 526 15.99 9.81 -10.94
N TRP A 527 14.76 9.47 -11.34
CA TRP A 527 14.27 8.08 -11.30
C TRP A 527 15.10 7.10 -12.12
N SER A 528 15.75 7.53 -13.20
CA SER A 528 16.62 6.66 -13.99
C SER A 528 17.87 6.21 -13.25
N VAL A 529 18.41 7.07 -12.37
CA VAL A 529 19.52 6.75 -11.48
C VAL A 529 19.10 5.65 -10.52
N PHE A 530 17.90 5.74 -9.96
CA PHE A 530 17.35 4.72 -9.07
C PHE A 530 17.11 3.40 -9.78
N MET A 531 16.50 3.43 -10.97
CA MET A 531 16.30 2.26 -11.83
C MET A 531 17.64 1.58 -12.18
N ARG A 532 18.67 2.37 -12.52
CA ARG A 532 19.99 1.87 -12.89
C ARG A 532 20.72 1.25 -11.71
N ALA A 533 20.66 1.91 -10.56
CA ALA A 533 21.20 1.43 -9.30
C ALA A 533 20.53 0.13 -8.86
N ALA A 534 19.19 0.05 -8.92
CA ALA A 534 18.43 -1.14 -8.59
C ALA A 534 18.82 -2.31 -9.52
N ALA A 535 18.94 -2.06 -10.82
CA ALA A 535 19.36 -3.06 -11.81
C ALA A 535 20.84 -3.47 -11.74
N GLY A 536 21.64 -2.87 -10.84
CA GLY A 536 23.06 -3.19 -10.68
C GLY A 536 23.93 -2.84 -11.89
N LEU A 537 23.52 -1.85 -12.68
CA LEU A 537 24.24 -1.42 -13.87
C LEU A 537 25.34 -0.40 -13.51
N SER A 538 26.53 -0.52 -14.14
CA SER A 538 27.66 0.41 -13.92
C SER A 538 27.31 1.84 -14.29
N PHE A 539 27.80 2.80 -13.52
CA PHE A 539 27.64 4.24 -13.75
C PHE A 539 28.85 4.86 -14.48
N ASP A 540 29.77 4.05 -15.02
CA ASP A 540 30.98 4.55 -15.67
C ASP A 540 30.70 5.07 -17.08
N ASN A 541 31.20 6.28 -17.36
CA ASN A 541 31.16 6.94 -18.67
C ASN A 541 29.74 7.18 -19.20
N ILE A 542 28.78 7.46 -18.32
CA ILE A 542 27.40 7.76 -18.71
C ILE A 542 26.99 9.18 -18.32
N GLN A 543 26.07 9.76 -19.10
CA GLN A 543 25.37 10.97 -18.69
C GLN A 543 24.11 10.61 -17.89
N VAL A 544 23.91 11.28 -16.76
CA VAL A 544 22.74 11.13 -15.89
C VAL A 544 21.99 12.45 -15.77
N PHE A 545 20.84 12.42 -15.11
CA PHE A 545 20.02 13.60 -14.88
C PHE A 545 20.79 14.69 -14.14
N ASP A 546 20.68 15.94 -14.59
CA ASP A 546 21.29 17.09 -13.93
C ASP A 546 20.35 17.61 -12.83
N VAL A 547 20.66 17.27 -11.57
CA VAL A 547 19.83 17.64 -10.42
C VAL A 547 19.68 19.15 -10.23
N THR A 548 20.56 19.98 -10.82
CA THR A 548 20.41 21.45 -10.80
C THR A 548 19.21 21.93 -11.63
N LYS A 549 18.64 21.06 -12.47
CA LYS A 549 17.45 21.30 -13.29
C LYS A 549 16.18 20.66 -12.72
N ALA A 550 16.24 20.05 -11.54
CA ALA A 550 15.10 19.41 -10.92
C ALA A 550 13.98 20.42 -10.63
N SER A 551 12.75 20.08 -11.04
CA SER A 551 11.55 20.81 -10.64
C SER A 551 11.21 20.43 -9.21
N ILE A 552 11.25 21.41 -8.30
CA ILE A 552 10.87 21.21 -6.91
C ILE A 552 9.35 21.27 -6.80
N ASP A 553 8.73 20.19 -6.33
CA ASP A 553 7.31 20.20 -6.00
C ASP A 553 7.06 21.16 -4.83
N PRO A 554 6.35 22.28 -5.02
CA PRO A 554 6.15 23.26 -3.97
C PRO A 554 5.20 22.77 -2.87
N THR A 555 4.44 21.70 -3.11
CA THR A 555 3.49 21.14 -2.13
C THR A 555 4.15 20.13 -1.20
N VAL A 556 5.20 19.44 -1.66
CA VAL A 556 5.97 18.45 -0.89
C VAL A 556 7.48 18.53 -1.23
N PRO A 557 8.14 19.67 -0.97
CA PRO A 557 9.53 19.90 -1.40
C PRO A 557 10.52 18.88 -0.81
N ALA A 558 10.30 18.44 0.44
CA ALA A 558 11.14 17.44 1.10
C ALA A 558 11.21 16.10 0.35
N LYS A 559 10.14 15.72 -0.35
CA LYS A 559 10.15 14.52 -1.20
C LYS A 559 11.18 14.66 -2.33
N THR A 560 11.20 15.83 -2.96
CA THR A 560 12.12 16.10 -4.08
C THR A 560 13.56 16.22 -3.60
N TYR A 561 13.82 16.96 -2.51
CA TYR A 561 15.18 17.08 -1.96
C TYR A 561 15.72 15.75 -1.42
N GLY A 562 14.89 14.94 -0.76
CA GLY A 562 15.27 13.60 -0.32
C GLY A 562 15.71 12.71 -1.50
N ALA A 563 14.98 12.76 -2.62
CA ALA A 563 15.35 12.05 -3.84
C ALA A 563 16.64 12.59 -4.48
N ILE A 564 16.81 13.92 -4.55
CA ILE A 564 18.05 14.52 -5.09
C ILE A 564 19.27 14.12 -4.26
N ILE A 565 19.16 14.12 -2.93
CA ILE A 565 20.25 13.69 -2.06
C ILE A 565 20.61 12.23 -2.35
N LEU A 566 19.62 11.34 -2.49
CA LEU A 566 19.89 9.94 -2.84
C LEU A 566 20.55 9.81 -4.23
N ASP A 567 20.13 10.60 -5.22
CA ASP A 567 20.75 10.64 -6.56
C ASP A 567 22.23 11.04 -6.49
N LEU A 568 22.52 12.16 -5.80
CA LEU A 568 23.90 12.63 -5.57
C LEU A 568 24.75 11.55 -4.90
N VAL A 569 24.24 10.90 -3.86
CA VAL A 569 24.96 9.83 -3.18
C VAL A 569 25.23 8.63 -4.09
N ILE A 570 24.22 8.15 -4.83
CA ILE A 570 24.36 7.01 -5.77
C ILE A 570 25.41 7.30 -6.86
N THR A 571 25.46 8.54 -7.33
CA THR A 571 26.38 8.99 -8.38
C THR A 571 27.76 9.41 -7.86
N GLY A 572 27.98 9.33 -6.54
CA GLY A 572 29.27 9.64 -5.91
C GLY A 572 29.56 11.14 -5.81
N GLU A 573 28.53 11.96 -5.67
CA GLU A 573 28.61 13.41 -5.45
C GLU A 573 28.34 13.77 -3.99
N ASN A 574 28.85 14.94 -3.56
CA ASN A 574 28.72 15.40 -2.18
C ASN A 574 27.36 16.11 -1.95
N PRO A 575 26.43 15.56 -1.16
CA PRO A 575 25.14 16.20 -0.93
C PRO A 575 25.22 17.45 -0.04
N TYR A 576 26.32 17.65 0.69
CA TYR A 576 26.56 18.83 1.53
C TYR A 576 27.18 20.00 0.76
N ASP A 577 27.79 19.74 -0.38
CA ASP A 577 28.33 20.76 -1.28
C ASP A 577 28.37 20.22 -2.72
N PHE A 578 27.24 20.34 -3.41
CA PHE A 578 27.17 20.10 -4.84
C PHE A 578 27.00 21.44 -5.55
N ASN A 579 28.04 21.88 -6.26
CA ASN A 579 28.06 23.15 -6.98
C ASN A 579 27.76 24.36 -6.06
N GLY A 580 28.32 24.38 -4.85
CA GLY A 580 28.08 25.43 -3.85
C GLY A 580 26.70 25.36 -3.19
N THR A 581 25.93 24.29 -3.44
CA THR A 581 24.60 24.08 -2.86
C THR A 581 24.64 22.94 -1.87
N ASN A 582 24.22 23.22 -0.64
CA ASN A 582 24.02 22.22 0.41
C ASN A 582 22.58 21.68 0.34
N TYR A 583 22.38 20.56 -0.34
CA TYR A 583 21.06 19.95 -0.51
C TYR A 583 20.51 19.38 0.80
N VAL A 584 21.40 18.95 1.71
CA VAL A 584 21.00 18.53 3.06
C VAL A 584 20.35 19.70 3.81
N GLU A 585 20.97 20.88 3.81
CA GLU A 585 20.39 22.08 4.43
C GLU A 585 19.06 22.50 3.79
N LEU A 586 18.91 22.37 2.46
CA LEU A 586 17.64 22.62 1.78
C LEU A 586 16.54 21.65 2.21
N LEU A 587 16.86 20.37 2.40
CA LEU A 587 15.93 19.40 2.97
C LEU A 587 15.54 19.77 4.40
N GLU A 588 16.49 20.16 5.24
CA GLU A 588 16.22 20.57 6.63
C GLU A 588 15.25 21.75 6.72
N LYS A 589 15.40 22.75 5.85
CA LYS A 589 14.49 23.92 5.80
C LYS A 589 13.03 23.52 5.50
N CYS A 590 12.80 22.36 4.90
CA CYS A 590 11.45 21.86 4.65
C CYS A 590 10.69 21.51 5.94
N SER A 591 11.37 21.33 7.09
CA SER A 591 10.70 21.07 8.36
C SER A 591 10.22 22.33 9.09
N GLU A 592 10.73 23.51 8.74
CA GLU A 592 10.41 24.77 9.41
C GLU A 592 8.91 25.11 9.41
N PRO A 593 8.16 24.95 8.28
CA PRO A 593 6.71 25.21 8.25
C PRO A 593 5.90 24.31 9.18
N TYR A 594 6.47 23.18 9.61
CA TYR A 594 5.86 22.20 10.49
C TYR A 594 6.46 22.22 11.91
N GLY A 595 7.11 23.34 12.29
CA GLY A 595 7.70 23.50 13.62
C GLY A 595 8.80 22.49 13.93
N ASN A 596 9.50 21.99 12.91
CA ASN A 596 10.53 20.95 13.00
C ASN A 596 10.04 19.58 13.49
N GLN A 597 8.73 19.32 13.44
CA GLN A 597 8.12 18.05 13.88
C GLN A 597 7.81 17.09 12.73
N SER A 598 7.80 17.58 11.47
CA SER A 598 7.59 16.80 10.25
C SER A 598 8.25 17.52 9.07
N PHE A 599 8.50 16.81 7.98
CA PHE A 599 8.95 17.36 6.70
C PHE A 599 7.81 17.60 5.70
N GLY A 600 6.57 17.24 6.06
CA GLY A 600 5.36 17.52 5.30
C GLY A 600 4.45 16.31 5.05
N PRO A 601 3.40 16.48 4.23
CA PRO A 601 2.42 15.43 3.94
C PRO A 601 2.92 14.44 2.87
N TYR A 602 2.08 13.44 2.55
CA TYR A 602 2.21 12.55 1.38
C TYR A 602 3.60 11.90 1.19
N GLY A 603 4.18 11.38 2.27
CA GLY A 603 5.45 10.64 2.26
C GLY A 603 6.70 11.50 2.37
N ALA A 604 6.55 12.82 2.58
CA ALA A 604 7.69 13.72 2.78
C ALA A 604 8.62 13.27 3.92
N ASP A 605 8.08 12.82 5.06
CA ASP A 605 8.90 12.27 6.15
C ASP A 605 9.69 11.00 5.73
N ILE A 606 9.12 10.15 4.88
CA ILE A 606 9.79 8.93 4.40
C ILE A 606 10.98 9.31 3.49
N TRP A 607 10.76 10.24 2.55
CA TRP A 607 11.81 10.69 1.66
C TRP A 607 12.88 11.55 2.35
N ALA A 608 12.49 12.34 3.35
CA ALA A 608 13.44 13.03 4.21
C ALA A 608 14.34 12.03 4.96
N TYR A 609 13.75 10.94 5.47
CA TYR A 609 14.50 9.88 6.13
C TYR A 609 15.47 9.19 5.18
N ILE A 610 15.03 8.82 3.98
CA ILE A 610 15.87 8.21 2.94
C ILE A 610 17.05 9.14 2.60
N GLY A 611 16.78 10.42 2.33
CA GLY A 611 17.81 11.39 1.97
C GLY A 611 18.81 11.65 3.10
N LEU A 612 18.33 11.92 4.32
CA LEU A 612 19.20 12.16 5.48
C LEU A 612 20.05 10.92 5.83
N LYS A 613 19.45 9.72 5.79
CA LYS A 613 20.18 8.47 6.01
C LYS A 613 21.27 8.25 4.96
N ALA A 614 20.97 8.46 3.67
CA ALA A 614 21.97 8.40 2.60
C ALA A 614 23.08 9.44 2.79
N ALA A 615 22.75 10.63 3.27
CA ALA A 615 23.73 11.68 3.62
C ALA A 615 24.56 11.35 4.88
N GLY A 616 24.34 10.23 5.57
CA GLY A 616 25.10 9.84 6.76
C GLY A 616 24.56 10.40 8.08
N ALA A 617 23.30 10.86 8.10
CA ALA A 617 22.64 11.26 9.33
C ALA A 617 22.42 10.04 10.24
N GLY A 618 22.93 10.16 11.47
CA GLY A 618 22.84 9.14 12.51
C GLY A 618 21.65 9.29 13.44
N LYS A 619 21.51 8.38 14.41
CA LYS A 619 20.44 8.47 15.43
C LYS A 619 20.50 9.78 16.21
N ASP A 620 21.71 10.27 16.51
CA ASP A 620 21.95 11.50 17.27
C ASP A 620 21.79 12.78 16.42
N TYR A 621 21.55 12.63 15.11
CA TYR A 621 21.23 13.77 14.25
C TYR A 621 19.87 14.36 14.64
N LYS A 622 19.77 15.70 14.75
CA LYS A 622 18.65 16.43 15.37
C LYS A 622 17.23 16.02 14.94
N TYR A 623 17.05 15.42 13.76
CA TYR A 623 15.76 14.96 13.25
C TYR A 623 15.57 13.44 13.31
N MET A 624 16.65 12.65 13.30
CA MET A 624 16.61 11.25 12.88
C MET A 624 15.87 10.34 13.87
N ASP A 625 16.00 10.52 15.18
CA ASP A 625 15.28 9.67 16.15
C ASP A 625 13.75 9.81 16.03
N ALA A 626 13.27 11.05 16.00
CA ALA A 626 11.85 11.35 15.82
C ALA A 626 11.35 10.95 14.42
N LEU A 627 12.17 11.17 13.38
CA LEU A 627 11.84 10.82 12.01
C LEU A 627 11.76 9.29 11.83
N THR A 628 12.71 8.55 12.38
CA THR A 628 12.70 7.07 12.39
C THR A 628 11.43 6.55 13.04
N THR A 629 11.02 7.14 14.17
CA THR A 629 9.76 6.78 14.84
C THR A 629 8.55 7.02 13.94
N ARG A 630 8.48 8.17 13.25
CA ARG A 630 7.37 8.46 12.33
C ARG A 630 7.36 7.53 11.11
N VAL A 631 8.51 7.24 10.51
CA VAL A 631 8.61 6.31 9.37
C VAL A 631 8.25 4.88 9.80
N LYS A 632 8.61 4.46 11.02
CA LYS A 632 8.14 3.20 11.61
C LYS A 632 6.62 3.19 11.81
N ASN A 633 6.02 4.30 12.22
CA ASN A 633 4.57 4.41 12.30
C ASN A 633 3.92 4.28 10.91
N TYR A 634 4.49 4.87 9.85
CA TYR A 634 4.03 4.64 8.49
C TYR A 634 4.12 3.16 8.09
N ALA A 635 5.25 2.49 8.36
CA ALA A 635 5.42 1.08 8.04
C ALA A 635 4.38 0.18 8.73
N LEU A 636 4.03 0.49 9.98
CA LEU A 636 3.22 -0.36 10.86
C LEU A 636 1.74 0.05 10.94
N ASP A 637 1.30 1.14 10.30
CA ASP A 637 -0.10 1.57 10.31
C ASP A 637 -0.93 0.74 9.32
N PRO A 638 -1.80 -0.19 9.78
CA PRO A 638 -2.58 -1.05 8.90
C PRO A 638 -3.64 -0.30 8.09
N THR A 639 -3.89 0.98 8.41
CA THR A 639 -4.85 1.85 7.73
C THR A 639 -4.20 2.88 6.80
N GLY A 640 -2.87 2.90 6.73
CA GLY A 640 -2.12 3.84 5.89
C GLY A 640 -2.09 3.44 4.41
N TYR A 641 -1.84 4.41 3.53
CA TYR A 641 -1.72 4.18 2.08
C TYR A 641 -0.61 3.16 1.77
N LEU A 642 -0.97 2.05 1.12
CA LEU A 642 -0.08 0.92 0.86
C LEU A 642 1.25 1.33 0.17
N GLU A 643 1.21 2.28 -0.78
CA GLU A 643 2.42 2.78 -1.45
C GLU A 643 3.39 3.45 -0.46
N MET A 644 2.88 4.30 0.43
CA MET A 644 3.69 4.99 1.45
C MET A 644 4.24 4.00 2.47
N ARG A 645 3.42 3.03 2.89
CA ARG A 645 3.88 1.94 3.77
C ARG A 645 5.01 1.16 3.12
N SER A 646 4.88 0.88 1.83
CA SER A 646 5.89 0.14 1.06
C SER A 646 7.21 0.90 0.92
N TRP A 647 7.19 2.22 0.70
CA TRP A 647 8.42 3.02 0.76
C TRP A 647 9.04 3.02 2.17
N ALA A 648 8.22 3.06 3.22
CA ALA A 648 8.72 2.96 4.58
C ALA A 648 9.34 1.58 4.86
N TRP A 649 8.75 0.48 4.38
CA TRP A 649 9.36 -0.86 4.44
C TRP A 649 10.69 -0.89 3.69
N ALA A 650 10.74 -0.32 2.48
CA ALA A 650 11.95 -0.29 1.68
C ALA A 650 13.09 0.49 2.36
N ALA A 651 12.78 1.62 3.01
CA ALA A 651 13.75 2.43 3.73
C ALA A 651 14.22 1.83 5.07
N LEU A 652 13.31 1.12 5.77
CA LEU A 652 13.52 0.56 7.11
C LEU A 652 13.87 -0.94 7.13
N GLY A 653 13.98 -1.62 5.98
CA GLY A 653 14.07 -3.08 5.91
C GLY A 653 15.04 -3.72 6.92
N ASP A 654 16.23 -3.15 7.10
CA ASP A 654 17.24 -3.63 8.06
C ASP A 654 17.00 -3.18 9.52
N GLU A 655 16.15 -2.18 9.75
CA GLU A 655 15.83 -1.59 11.06
C GLU A 655 14.53 -2.12 11.69
N LEU A 656 13.74 -2.89 10.93
CA LEU A 656 12.57 -3.60 11.43
C LEU A 656 12.99 -4.86 12.18
N THR A 657 12.36 -5.10 13.33
CA THR A 657 12.56 -6.36 14.05
C THR A 657 11.94 -7.52 13.27
N TYR A 658 12.38 -8.76 13.53
CA TYR A 658 11.77 -9.93 12.88
C TYR A 658 10.27 -10.08 13.16
N ASP A 659 9.80 -9.75 14.37
CA ASP A 659 8.36 -9.70 14.68
C ASP A 659 7.62 -8.69 13.79
N GLN A 660 8.20 -7.50 13.58
CA GLN A 660 7.62 -6.48 12.70
C GLN A 660 7.59 -6.95 11.25
N LYS A 661 8.70 -7.52 10.74
CA LYS A 661 8.78 -8.06 9.38
C LYS A 661 7.71 -9.14 9.14
N ILE A 662 7.63 -10.13 10.04
CA ILE A 662 6.65 -11.21 9.96
C ILE A 662 5.22 -10.69 10.04
N SER A 663 4.95 -9.73 10.92
CA SER A 663 3.62 -9.13 11.02
C SER A 663 3.21 -8.44 9.71
N ILE A 664 4.12 -7.69 9.08
CA ILE A 664 3.88 -7.06 7.76
C ILE A 664 3.69 -8.13 6.68
N ILE A 665 4.51 -9.18 6.65
CA ILE A 665 4.42 -10.27 5.65
C ILE A 665 3.05 -10.94 5.68
N HIS A 666 2.55 -11.28 6.88
CA HIS A 666 1.21 -11.87 7.05
C HIS A 666 0.10 -10.89 6.71
N GLU A 667 0.23 -9.62 7.13
CA GLU A 667 -0.75 -8.59 6.79
C GLU A 667 -0.88 -8.40 5.28
N VAL A 668 0.25 -8.44 4.55
CA VAL A 668 0.26 -8.40 3.09
C VAL A 668 -0.45 -9.60 2.49
N ASP A 669 -0.24 -10.82 2.98
CA ASP A 669 -0.98 -12.00 2.48
C ASP A 669 -2.50 -11.92 2.75
N ASP A 670 -2.87 -11.44 3.95
CA ASP A 670 -4.25 -11.45 4.42
C ASP A 670 -5.08 -10.31 3.82
N THR A 671 -4.47 -9.15 3.59
CA THR A 671 -5.19 -7.90 3.28
C THR A 671 -4.93 -7.40 1.87
N PHE A 672 -3.68 -7.48 1.40
CA PHE A 672 -3.25 -6.80 0.18
C PHE A 672 -2.99 -7.75 -0.99
N PHE A 673 -2.75 -9.04 -0.73
CA PHE A 673 -2.53 -10.04 -1.75
C PHE A 673 -3.87 -10.56 -2.32
N TRP A 674 -4.09 -10.29 -3.61
CA TRP A 674 -5.35 -10.65 -4.25
C TRP A 674 -5.36 -12.12 -4.65
N LYS A 675 -6.36 -12.87 -4.17
CA LYS A 675 -6.41 -14.34 -4.29
C LYS A 675 -7.44 -14.86 -5.31
N LYS A 676 -8.08 -14.00 -6.12
CA LYS A 676 -9.25 -14.38 -6.94
C LYS A 676 -9.21 -13.82 -8.36
N GLY A 677 -9.78 -14.57 -9.30
CA GLY A 677 -9.99 -14.11 -10.69
C GLY A 677 -8.69 -13.93 -11.46
N GLU A 678 -8.75 -13.15 -12.55
CA GLU A 678 -7.60 -12.90 -13.43
C GLU A 678 -6.52 -12.00 -12.82
N ASP A 679 -6.84 -11.28 -11.74
CA ASP A 679 -5.89 -10.43 -11.01
C ASP A 679 -5.24 -11.16 -9.83
N ALA A 680 -5.49 -12.46 -9.68
CA ALA A 680 -4.85 -13.27 -8.63
C ALA A 680 -3.32 -13.17 -8.75
N GLY A 681 -2.63 -13.05 -7.61
CA GLY A 681 -1.19 -12.84 -7.57
C GLY A 681 -0.75 -11.37 -7.54
N LEU A 682 -1.66 -10.41 -7.73
CA LEU A 682 -1.35 -8.98 -7.62
C LEU A 682 -1.53 -8.45 -6.19
N PHE A 683 -0.86 -7.33 -5.91
CA PHE A 683 -1.07 -6.56 -4.68
C PHE A 683 -2.09 -5.45 -4.95
N VAL A 684 -3.17 -5.42 -4.17
CA VAL A 684 -4.30 -4.52 -4.34
C VAL A 684 -4.63 -3.87 -3.01
N ALA A 685 -4.62 -2.55 -2.98
CA ALA A 685 -5.07 -1.77 -1.83
C ALA A 685 -6.61 -1.82 -1.74
N PRO A 686 -7.22 -2.18 -0.58
CA PRO A 686 -8.67 -2.30 -0.42
C PRO A 686 -9.44 -1.01 -0.72
N GLU A 687 -8.81 0.15 -0.52
CA GLU A 687 -9.40 1.47 -0.81
C GLU A 687 -9.56 1.71 -2.32
N TYR A 688 -8.93 0.88 -3.15
CA TYR A 688 -8.70 1.10 -4.57
C TYR A 688 -9.04 -0.12 -5.42
N GLN A 689 -10.12 -0.86 -5.10
CA GLN A 689 -10.55 -2.03 -5.89
C GLN A 689 -10.70 -1.73 -7.41
N ASN A 690 -10.82 -0.47 -7.82
CA ASN A 690 -10.86 -0.01 -9.22
C ASN A 690 -9.54 0.60 -9.77
N CYS A 691 -8.41 0.54 -9.05
CA CYS A 691 -7.14 1.19 -9.41
C CYS A 691 -5.90 0.28 -9.29
N ILE A 692 -6.01 -1.00 -9.70
CA ILE A 692 -4.84 -1.89 -9.83
C ILE A 692 -3.85 -1.26 -10.81
N ASN A 693 -2.65 -0.93 -10.32
CA ASN A 693 -1.60 -0.29 -11.11
C ASN A 693 -0.22 -0.87 -10.78
N SER A 694 0.68 -0.82 -11.75
CA SER A 694 2.01 -1.41 -11.67
C SER A 694 2.92 -0.70 -10.66
N ASN A 695 2.70 0.61 -10.39
CA ASN A 695 3.50 1.36 -9.44
C ASN A 695 3.31 0.85 -8.01
N CYS A 696 2.06 0.70 -7.58
CA CYS A 696 1.75 0.16 -6.26
C CYS A 696 2.29 -1.25 -6.11
N HIS A 697 2.15 -2.10 -7.14
CA HIS A 697 2.70 -3.44 -7.15
C HIS A 697 4.23 -3.44 -7.00
N GLY A 698 4.94 -2.61 -7.78
CA GLY A 698 6.39 -2.45 -7.69
C GLY A 698 6.87 -1.91 -6.34
N CYS A 699 6.15 -0.97 -5.74
CA CYS A 699 6.44 -0.46 -4.40
C CYS A 699 6.36 -1.58 -3.36
N VAL A 700 5.28 -2.39 -3.36
CA VAL A 700 5.13 -3.50 -2.41
C VAL A 700 6.25 -4.53 -2.59
N MET A 701 6.58 -4.90 -3.83
CA MET A 701 7.69 -5.81 -4.11
C MET A 701 9.03 -5.29 -3.57
N THR A 702 9.32 -4.00 -3.77
CA THR A 702 10.52 -3.34 -3.24
C THR A 702 10.55 -3.41 -1.71
N GLY A 703 9.44 -3.08 -1.05
CA GLY A 703 9.31 -3.10 0.41
C GLY A 703 9.40 -4.50 1.03
N ILE A 704 8.90 -5.53 0.34
CA ILE A 704 9.01 -6.92 0.80
C ILE A 704 10.43 -7.46 0.59
N ASN A 705 11.04 -7.14 -0.55
CA ASN A 705 12.42 -7.50 -0.85
C ASN A 705 13.41 -6.89 0.16
N SER A 706 13.18 -5.65 0.62
CA SER A 706 14.03 -5.01 1.65
C SER A 706 13.98 -5.74 3.00
N MET A 707 12.90 -6.48 3.29
CA MET A 707 12.80 -7.33 4.47
C MET A 707 13.43 -8.71 4.25
N SER A 708 14.03 -8.95 3.08
CA SER A 708 14.63 -10.20 2.63
C SER A 708 13.63 -11.35 2.48
N TYR A 709 12.34 -11.07 2.30
CA TYR A 709 11.34 -12.12 2.08
C TYR A 709 11.17 -12.40 0.59
N ASP A 710 11.16 -13.69 0.21
CA ASP A 710 10.93 -14.08 -1.18
C ASP A 710 9.49 -13.77 -1.59
N ILE A 711 9.35 -12.82 -2.53
CA ILE A 711 8.06 -12.34 -3.00
C ILE A 711 7.21 -13.44 -3.66
N GLU A 712 7.83 -14.48 -4.23
CA GLU A 712 7.11 -15.58 -4.89
C GLU A 712 6.59 -16.64 -3.89
N ASN A 713 6.85 -16.46 -2.58
CA ASN A 713 6.16 -17.22 -1.55
C ASN A 713 4.68 -16.83 -1.49
N TYR A 714 4.31 -15.62 -1.90
CA TYR A 714 2.93 -15.27 -2.18
C TYR A 714 2.51 -15.93 -3.50
N LYS A 715 1.62 -16.91 -3.45
CA LYS A 715 1.05 -17.55 -4.65
C LYS A 715 -0.27 -18.21 -4.33
N THR A 716 -1.22 -18.15 -5.26
CA THR A 716 -2.47 -18.92 -5.15
C THR A 716 -2.38 -20.26 -5.88
N ASP A 717 -1.62 -20.30 -6.96
CA ASP A 717 -1.34 -21.50 -7.75
C ASP A 717 -0.04 -21.31 -8.55
N ALA A 718 0.26 -22.24 -9.47
CA ALA A 718 1.50 -22.25 -10.25
C ALA A 718 1.62 -21.13 -11.30
N THR A 719 0.53 -20.40 -11.58
CA THR A 719 0.44 -19.34 -12.61
C THR A 719 0.14 -17.95 -12.04
N HIS A 720 -0.22 -17.88 -10.75
CA HIS A 720 -0.62 -16.66 -10.06
C HIS A 720 0.27 -16.42 -8.84
N SER A 721 1.37 -15.72 -9.08
CA SER A 721 2.32 -15.17 -8.11
C SER A 721 2.69 -13.73 -8.52
N PRO A 722 3.28 -12.90 -7.64
CA PRO A 722 3.59 -11.51 -7.94
C PRO A 722 4.31 -11.28 -9.26
N LEU A 723 5.42 -11.97 -9.54
CA LEU A 723 6.17 -11.79 -10.79
C LEU A 723 5.41 -12.30 -12.02
N GLN A 724 4.70 -13.42 -11.89
CA GLN A 724 3.94 -14.00 -13.00
C GLN A 724 2.71 -13.16 -13.35
N SER A 725 2.01 -12.65 -12.34
CA SER A 725 0.83 -11.79 -12.50
C SER A 725 1.22 -10.39 -12.97
N LEU A 726 2.35 -9.85 -12.50
CA LEU A 726 2.94 -8.62 -13.05
C LEU A 726 3.15 -8.76 -14.56
N TYR A 727 3.82 -9.84 -14.99
CA TYR A 727 4.06 -10.09 -16.41
C TYR A 727 2.77 -10.26 -17.22
N SER A 728 1.84 -11.09 -16.76
CA SER A 728 0.62 -11.38 -17.52
C SER A 728 -0.35 -10.19 -17.62
N ARG A 729 -0.36 -9.30 -16.63
CA ARG A 729 -1.33 -8.18 -16.55
C ARG A 729 -0.77 -6.84 -17.02
N PHE A 730 0.52 -6.58 -16.79
CA PHE A 730 1.12 -5.27 -17.04
C PHE A 730 2.16 -5.25 -18.15
N TYR A 731 2.49 -6.38 -18.80
CA TYR A 731 3.41 -6.37 -19.94
C TYR A 731 2.68 -6.49 -21.28
N SER A 732 2.96 -5.58 -22.21
CA SER A 732 2.47 -5.65 -23.59
C SER A 732 3.54 -5.15 -24.57
N ASP A 733 3.91 -5.97 -25.56
CA ASP A 733 4.76 -5.58 -26.70
C ASP A 733 6.06 -4.84 -26.36
N GLY A 734 6.74 -5.21 -25.26
CA GLY A 734 8.00 -4.57 -24.86
C GLY A 734 7.87 -3.47 -23.81
N VAL A 735 6.64 -3.12 -23.41
CA VAL A 735 6.36 -2.00 -22.51
C VAL A 735 5.62 -2.48 -21.26
N TRP A 736 5.98 -1.90 -20.11
CA TRP A 736 5.20 -2.04 -18.88
C TRP A 736 4.10 -0.99 -18.81
N LEU A 737 2.87 -1.45 -18.72
CA LEU A 737 1.66 -0.64 -18.61
C LEU A 737 1.50 -0.13 -17.18
N TYR A 738 1.07 1.14 -17.01
CA TYR A 738 0.74 1.67 -15.69
C TYR A 738 -0.52 1.03 -15.09
N ARG A 739 -1.55 0.79 -15.92
CA ARG A 739 -2.83 0.17 -15.51
C ARG A 739 -3.20 -0.95 -16.46
N VAL A 740 -3.89 -1.97 -15.94
CA VAL A 740 -4.42 -3.07 -16.73
C VAL A 740 -5.32 -2.52 -17.85
N GLY A 741 -5.07 -2.93 -19.10
CA GLY A 741 -5.84 -2.52 -20.26
C GLY A 741 -5.60 -1.08 -20.75
N TRP A 742 -4.74 -0.30 -20.06
CA TRP A 742 -4.44 1.07 -20.44
C TRP A 742 -3.18 1.13 -21.29
N LYS A 743 -3.32 1.48 -22.57
CA LYS A 743 -2.20 1.55 -23.54
C LYS A 743 -1.48 2.90 -23.56
N ASP A 744 -2.11 3.94 -22.99
CA ASP A 744 -1.59 5.31 -22.96
C ASP A 744 -1.18 5.67 -21.53
N GLY A 745 0.11 5.55 -21.21
CA GLY A 745 0.65 5.86 -19.89
C GLY A 745 1.71 4.84 -19.46
N ASN A 746 2.98 5.15 -19.75
CA ASN A 746 4.12 4.32 -19.37
C ASN A 746 4.77 4.97 -18.13
N ASP A 747 4.62 4.36 -16.97
CA ASP A 747 5.39 4.68 -15.77
C ASP A 747 5.96 3.37 -15.22
N GLU A 748 7.08 2.96 -15.78
CA GLU A 748 7.71 1.66 -15.50
C GLU A 748 8.74 1.71 -14.37
N LYS A 749 8.96 2.89 -13.76
CA LYS A 749 10.08 3.12 -12.83
C LYS A 749 10.03 2.20 -11.62
N ASP A 750 8.87 2.06 -10.97
CA ASP A 750 8.72 1.26 -9.75
C ASP A 750 8.78 -0.23 -10.06
N VAL A 751 8.30 -0.64 -11.23
CA VAL A 751 8.45 -2.01 -11.74
C VAL A 751 9.91 -2.35 -11.98
N ILE A 752 10.64 -1.46 -12.66
CA ILE A 752 12.06 -1.68 -12.97
C ILE A 752 12.92 -1.66 -11.70
N ILE A 753 12.65 -0.75 -10.76
CA ILE A 753 13.31 -0.73 -9.46
C ILE A 753 13.06 -2.05 -8.73
N ALA A 754 11.79 -2.48 -8.63
CA ALA A 754 11.45 -3.73 -7.98
C ALA A 754 12.12 -4.96 -8.63
N LEU A 755 12.03 -5.09 -9.95
CA LEU A 755 12.66 -6.20 -10.68
C LEU A 755 14.18 -6.18 -10.53
N GLY A 756 14.81 -5.00 -10.57
CA GLY A 756 16.24 -4.84 -10.35
C GLY A 756 16.67 -5.27 -8.94
N GLU A 757 15.96 -4.80 -7.92
CA GLU A 757 16.26 -5.15 -6.53
C GLU A 757 16.07 -6.65 -6.27
N VAL A 758 14.95 -7.24 -6.70
CA VAL A 758 14.69 -8.68 -6.57
C VAL A 758 15.74 -9.48 -7.35
N ALA A 759 16.08 -9.10 -8.58
CA ALA A 759 17.12 -9.79 -9.37
C ALA A 759 18.51 -9.73 -8.71
N SER A 760 18.83 -8.62 -8.06
CA SER A 760 20.11 -8.43 -7.37
C SER A 760 20.19 -9.20 -6.05
N GLY A 761 19.04 -9.53 -5.43
CA GLY A 761 18.98 -10.07 -4.06
C GLY A 761 19.58 -9.15 -3.01
N SER A 762 19.83 -7.88 -3.36
CA SER A 762 20.48 -6.90 -2.48
C SER A 762 19.45 -6.14 -1.67
N SER A 763 19.89 -5.50 -0.58
CA SER A 763 19.07 -4.55 0.17
C SER A 763 18.60 -3.40 -0.72
N SER A 764 17.54 -2.71 -0.30
CA SER A 764 16.92 -1.68 -1.13
C SER A 764 17.86 -0.48 -1.34
N ILE A 765 17.79 0.13 -2.54
CA ILE A 765 18.46 1.39 -2.87
C ILE A 765 18.10 2.52 -1.90
N TYR A 766 16.93 2.43 -1.25
CA TYR A 766 16.46 3.44 -0.30
C TYR A 766 17.12 3.34 1.09
N GLY A 767 17.85 2.26 1.37
CA GLY A 767 18.50 2.03 2.66
C GLY A 767 20.01 1.75 2.60
N ARG A 768 20.54 1.29 1.45
CA ARG A 768 21.89 0.69 1.37
C ARG A 768 23.07 1.66 1.19
N TYR A 769 22.81 2.92 0.85
CA TYR A 769 23.86 3.92 0.53
C TYR A 769 24.30 4.78 1.73
N ALA A 770 23.83 4.49 2.94
CA ALA A 770 24.30 5.19 4.13
C ALA A 770 25.77 4.84 4.41
N PRO A 771 26.67 5.83 4.60
CA PRO A 771 28.06 5.57 4.92
C PRO A 771 28.19 4.96 6.32
N LYS A 772 29.13 4.02 6.48
CA LYS A 772 29.44 3.36 7.76
C LYS A 772 30.76 3.87 8.33
N ASN A 773 30.98 3.67 9.63
CA ASN A 773 32.22 4.10 10.29
C ASN A 773 33.45 3.39 9.68
N GLU A 774 33.30 2.14 9.22
CA GLU A 774 34.36 1.43 8.50
C GLU A 774 34.74 2.13 7.19
N ASP A 775 33.76 2.71 6.48
CA ASP A 775 34.00 3.44 5.24
C ASP A 775 34.81 4.72 5.50
N LEU A 776 34.45 5.48 6.55
CA LEU A 776 35.21 6.68 6.96
C LEU A 776 36.66 6.34 7.32
N ASN A 777 36.87 5.30 8.12
CA ASN A 777 38.23 4.87 8.51
C ASN A 777 39.06 4.43 7.30
N LYS A 778 38.43 3.79 6.31
CA LYS A 778 39.08 3.45 5.05
C LYS A 778 39.50 4.71 4.28
N LEU A 779 38.63 5.72 4.19
CA LEU A 779 38.96 7.00 3.56
C LEU A 779 40.11 7.72 4.26
N LEU A 780 40.13 7.74 5.61
CA LEU A 780 41.24 8.32 6.38
C LEU A 780 42.58 7.64 6.05
N SER A 781 42.59 6.31 5.94
CA SER A 781 43.80 5.59 5.55
C SER A 781 44.28 5.97 4.15
N ILE A 782 43.36 6.06 3.18
CA ILE A 782 43.68 6.43 1.80
C ILE A 782 44.22 7.87 1.74
N ALA A 783 43.55 8.81 2.40
CA ALA A 783 43.93 10.22 2.44
C ALA A 783 45.34 10.42 3.01
N LYS A 784 45.70 9.70 4.08
CA LYS A 784 47.03 9.78 4.69
C LYS A 784 48.17 9.46 3.72
N ASP A 785 47.95 8.55 2.78
CA ASP A 785 48.95 8.23 1.76
C ASP A 785 48.95 9.25 0.62
N LEU A 786 47.76 9.72 0.21
CA LEU A 786 47.64 10.72 -0.86
C LEU A 786 48.20 12.10 -0.48
N LEU A 787 48.14 12.50 0.79
CA LEU A 787 48.72 13.75 1.30
C LEU A 787 50.22 13.90 1.01
N LYS A 788 50.93 12.78 0.78
CA LYS A 788 52.37 12.79 0.43
C LYS A 788 52.61 13.01 -1.07
N THR A 789 51.58 12.91 -1.90
CA THR A 789 51.72 12.75 -3.35
C THR A 789 50.79 13.61 -4.17
N GLY A 790 49.76 14.26 -3.62
CA GLY A 790 48.86 15.14 -4.39
C GLY A 790 49.53 16.47 -4.76
N SER A 791 48.94 17.21 -5.69
CA SER A 791 49.33 18.60 -5.99
C SER A 791 49.15 19.52 -4.77
N LYS A 792 49.81 20.68 -4.75
CA LYS A 792 49.68 21.68 -3.65
C LYS A 792 48.22 22.05 -3.40
N VAL A 793 47.48 22.34 -4.47
CA VAL A 793 46.06 22.74 -4.41
C VAL A 793 45.19 21.63 -3.83
N ASN A 794 45.33 20.40 -4.34
CA ASN A 794 44.50 19.28 -3.89
C ASN A 794 44.92 18.78 -2.49
N ASN A 795 46.21 18.82 -2.14
CA ASN A 795 46.70 18.46 -0.80
C ASN A 795 46.13 19.39 0.26
N LYS A 796 45.99 20.69 0.00
CA LYS A 796 45.36 21.61 0.95
C LYS A 796 43.92 21.21 1.26
N ALA A 797 43.12 20.98 0.22
CA ALA A 797 41.72 20.54 0.36
C ALA A 797 41.63 19.17 1.05
N LEU A 798 42.52 18.23 0.69
CA LEU A 798 42.59 16.91 1.32
C LEU A 798 42.98 17.00 2.79
N GLN A 799 43.92 17.87 3.16
CA GLN A 799 44.37 18.05 4.54
C GLN A 799 43.26 18.61 5.41
N GLU A 800 42.57 19.67 4.94
CA GLU A 800 41.42 20.26 5.64
C GLU A 800 40.30 19.22 5.86
N ALA A 801 39.98 18.43 4.83
CA ALA A 801 38.97 17.37 4.92
C ALA A 801 39.42 16.21 5.83
N TYR A 802 40.69 15.82 5.77
CA TYR A 802 41.27 14.76 6.60
C TYR A 802 41.25 15.14 8.08
N ASP A 803 41.64 16.37 8.41
CA ASP A 803 41.64 16.85 9.79
C ASP A 803 40.23 16.89 10.37
N ALA A 804 39.25 17.41 9.61
CA ALA A 804 37.85 17.41 10.01
C ALA A 804 37.30 15.99 10.23
N ALA A 805 37.56 15.06 9.30
CA ALA A 805 37.14 13.66 9.41
C ALA A 805 37.82 12.92 10.57
N ASN A 806 39.10 13.20 10.85
CA ASN A 806 39.84 12.56 11.93
C ASN A 806 39.34 12.97 13.32
N LEU A 807 38.68 14.13 13.46
CA LEU A 807 38.00 14.54 14.70
C LEU A 807 36.77 13.70 15.03
N VAL A 808 36.10 13.15 14.01
CA VAL A 808 34.85 12.37 14.16
C VAL A 808 35.01 10.87 13.94
N LYS A 809 36.24 10.38 13.79
CA LYS A 809 36.51 8.95 13.48
C LYS A 809 35.98 7.95 14.51
N SER A 810 35.81 8.37 15.76
CA SER A 810 35.24 7.54 16.83
C SER A 810 33.72 7.57 16.87
N GLU A 811 33.09 8.47 16.12
CA GLU A 811 31.63 8.58 16.06
C GLU A 811 31.06 7.43 15.25
N SER A 812 30.04 6.78 15.82
CA SER A 812 29.38 5.64 15.17
C SER A 812 28.44 6.06 14.05
N THR A 813 27.93 7.30 14.09
CA THR A 813 27.00 7.87 13.10
C THR A 813 27.09 9.40 13.07
N GLY A 814 26.45 10.07 12.11
CA GLY A 814 26.32 11.54 12.10
C GLY A 814 27.52 12.31 11.54
N PHE A 815 28.52 11.61 11.00
CA PHE A 815 29.74 12.16 10.38
C PHE A 815 29.62 12.38 8.86
N GLY A 816 28.39 12.45 8.34
CA GLY A 816 28.11 12.49 6.91
C GLY A 816 28.81 13.62 6.16
N LYS A 817 28.82 14.82 6.74
CA LYS A 817 29.46 16.01 6.15
C LYS A 817 30.96 15.81 5.96
N GLU A 818 31.63 15.35 7.03
CA GLU A 818 33.07 15.08 7.05
C GLU A 818 33.42 13.92 6.10
N TYR A 819 32.60 12.86 6.07
CA TYR A 819 32.75 11.72 5.16
C TYR A 819 32.73 12.16 3.69
N TYR A 820 31.68 12.86 3.25
CA TYR A 820 31.55 13.24 1.84
C TYR A 820 32.55 14.32 1.42
N SER A 821 32.99 15.16 2.37
CA SER A 821 34.07 16.13 2.12
C SER A 821 35.41 15.42 1.88
N LEU A 822 35.74 14.42 2.72
CA LEU A 822 36.94 13.61 2.56
C LEU A 822 36.89 12.75 1.29
N TYR A 823 35.76 12.11 1.02
CA TYR A 823 35.52 11.33 -0.20
C TYR A 823 35.78 12.18 -1.45
N SER A 824 35.23 13.40 -1.49
CA SER A 824 35.37 14.31 -2.64
C SER A 824 36.80 14.81 -2.80
N ALA A 825 37.49 15.12 -1.70
CA ALA A 825 38.88 15.57 -1.74
C ALA A 825 39.83 14.45 -2.22
N ILE A 826 39.59 13.20 -1.81
CA ILE A 826 40.32 12.05 -2.35
C ILE A 826 40.01 11.87 -3.84
N ALA A 827 38.73 11.95 -4.22
CA ALA A 827 38.31 11.76 -5.61
C ALA A 827 38.88 12.83 -6.57
N ALA A 828 39.17 14.04 -6.07
CA ALA A 828 39.84 15.09 -6.84
C ALA A 828 41.30 14.77 -7.17
N ILE A 829 41.95 13.89 -6.39
CA ILE A 829 43.32 13.43 -6.62
C ILE A 829 43.33 12.14 -7.45
N ASP A 830 42.57 11.15 -6.99
CA ASP A 830 42.45 9.84 -7.64
C ASP A 830 41.04 9.25 -7.39
N PRO A 831 40.10 9.42 -8.33
CA PRO A 831 38.73 8.91 -8.18
C PRO A 831 38.67 7.38 -8.08
N GLY A 832 39.69 6.67 -8.58
CA GLY A 832 39.80 5.22 -8.48
C GLY A 832 39.99 4.72 -7.04
N LYS A 833 40.59 5.53 -6.16
CA LYS A 833 40.83 5.15 -4.74
C LYS A 833 39.54 5.01 -3.94
N VAL A 834 38.50 5.75 -4.32
CA VAL A 834 37.19 5.69 -3.67
C VAL A 834 36.13 5.02 -4.55
N SER A 835 36.55 4.48 -5.70
CA SER A 835 35.63 3.87 -6.68
C SER A 835 34.51 4.84 -7.09
N LYS A 836 34.84 6.14 -7.27
CA LYS A 836 33.85 7.14 -7.67
C LYS A 836 33.29 6.79 -9.04
N PRO A 837 31.96 6.64 -9.18
CA PRO A 837 31.35 6.42 -10.49
C PRO A 837 31.62 7.58 -11.44
N ASN A 838 31.93 7.29 -12.71
CA ASN A 838 32.02 8.35 -13.74
C ASN A 838 30.63 8.68 -14.34
N ALA A 839 29.67 8.96 -13.46
CA ALA A 839 28.34 9.43 -13.82
C ALA A 839 28.36 10.96 -13.93
N ARG A 840 28.04 11.48 -15.12
CA ARG A 840 28.16 12.93 -15.38
C ARG A 840 26.79 13.60 -15.47
N MET A 841 26.51 14.54 -14.58
CA MET A 841 25.29 15.36 -14.55
C MET A 841 25.36 16.50 -15.58
N CYS A 842 25.52 16.17 -16.86
CA CYS A 842 25.75 17.13 -17.93
C CYS A 842 25.06 16.74 -19.26
N SER A 843 25.01 17.68 -20.20
CA SER A 843 24.59 17.36 -21.58
C SER A 843 25.65 16.52 -22.30
N LYS A 844 25.28 15.82 -23.38
CA LYS A 844 26.27 15.12 -24.24
C LYS A 844 27.33 16.08 -24.80
N ALA A 845 26.94 17.30 -25.14
CA ALA A 845 27.87 18.30 -25.68
C ALA A 845 28.89 18.74 -24.63
N ASP A 846 28.45 18.96 -23.39
CA ASP A 846 29.36 19.31 -22.29
C ASP A 846 30.22 18.11 -21.87
N GLY A 847 29.68 16.90 -21.95
CA GLY A 847 30.44 15.66 -21.76
C GLY A 847 31.66 15.56 -22.69
N LYS A 848 31.49 15.92 -23.97
CA LYS A 848 32.60 15.97 -24.94
C LYS A 848 33.65 17.01 -24.57
N LYS A 849 33.24 18.20 -24.10
CA LYS A 849 34.20 19.22 -23.63
C LYS A 849 35.02 18.70 -22.45
N ILE A 850 34.39 17.96 -21.53
CA ILE A 850 35.10 17.32 -20.41
C ILE A 850 36.10 16.27 -20.94
N ASP A 851 35.69 15.44 -21.90
CA ASP A 851 36.59 14.44 -22.51
C ASP A 851 37.77 15.09 -23.24
N GLU A 852 37.55 16.19 -23.97
CA GLU A 852 38.61 16.98 -24.61
C GLU A 852 39.62 17.51 -23.58
N VAL A 853 39.15 18.01 -22.43
CA VAL A 853 40.03 18.45 -21.33
C VAL A 853 40.84 17.27 -20.75
N ILE A 854 40.20 16.13 -20.53
CA ILE A 854 40.89 14.91 -20.05
C ILE A 854 41.99 14.51 -21.03
N GLU A 855 41.71 14.50 -22.33
CA GLU A 855 42.68 14.16 -23.39
C GLU A 855 43.86 15.15 -23.42
N LEU A 856 43.59 16.46 -23.33
CA LEU A 856 44.65 17.48 -23.25
C LEU A 856 45.58 17.25 -22.05
N ILE A 857 45.01 16.92 -20.88
CA ILE A 857 45.77 16.65 -19.67
C ILE A 857 46.56 15.33 -19.78
N ASP A 858 45.98 14.30 -20.38
CA ASP A 858 46.65 13.02 -20.62
C ASP A 858 47.88 13.17 -21.52
N ASN A 859 47.84 14.11 -22.48
CA ASN A 859 48.94 14.43 -23.38
C ASN A 859 50.05 15.30 -22.75
N LEU A 860 49.89 15.82 -21.54
CA LEU A 860 50.96 16.54 -20.83
C LEU A 860 52.16 15.63 -20.56
N LYS A 861 53.36 16.23 -20.61
CA LYS A 861 54.63 15.55 -20.35
C LYS A 861 54.66 14.99 -18.93
N LYS A 862 55.45 13.92 -18.73
CA LYS A 862 55.69 13.35 -17.40
C LYS A 862 56.72 14.13 -16.61
N GLU A 863 57.70 14.68 -17.28
CA GLU A 863 58.82 15.43 -16.70
C GLU A 863 58.97 16.75 -17.46
N TYR A 864 59.33 17.79 -16.72
CA TYR A 864 59.53 19.14 -17.23
C TYR A 864 60.92 19.64 -16.86
N THR A 865 61.52 20.41 -17.75
CA THR A 865 62.87 20.95 -17.65
C THR A 865 62.85 22.47 -17.84
N PHE A 866 64.00 23.14 -17.66
CA PHE A 866 64.09 24.59 -17.91
C PHE A 866 63.76 24.99 -19.37
N GLU A 867 64.02 24.12 -20.36
CA GLU A 867 63.66 24.41 -21.76
C GLU A 867 62.14 24.47 -21.96
N ASP A 868 61.40 23.69 -21.16
CA ASP A 868 59.94 23.65 -21.23
C ASP A 868 59.28 24.92 -20.70
N LEU A 869 59.97 25.71 -19.86
CA LEU A 869 59.46 27.00 -19.39
C LEU A 869 59.17 27.97 -20.55
N GLN A 870 59.95 27.88 -21.62
CA GLN A 870 59.77 28.69 -22.82
C GLN A 870 58.72 28.11 -23.79
N ASN A 871 58.34 26.84 -23.62
CA ASN A 871 57.48 26.09 -24.55
C ASN A 871 56.35 25.34 -23.81
N LYS A 872 55.67 26.01 -22.87
CA LYS A 872 54.58 25.44 -22.05
C LYS A 872 53.19 25.56 -22.66
N ASP A 873 53.09 25.67 -23.99
CA ASP A 873 51.83 25.88 -24.72
C ASP A 873 50.79 24.79 -24.44
N ALA A 874 51.18 23.51 -24.45
CA ALA A 874 50.28 22.40 -24.16
C ALA A 874 49.71 22.45 -22.73
N TYR A 875 50.52 22.89 -21.76
CA TYR A 875 50.05 23.10 -20.38
C TYR A 875 49.06 24.28 -20.31
N ASN A 876 49.39 25.40 -20.96
CA ASN A 876 48.52 26.56 -21.00
C ASN A 876 47.18 26.25 -21.68
N GLU A 877 47.20 25.48 -22.78
CA GLU A 877 46.00 25.02 -23.49
C GLU A 877 45.13 24.12 -22.60
N ALA A 878 45.74 23.11 -21.96
CA ALA A 878 45.02 22.23 -21.03
C ALA A 878 44.43 23.01 -19.84
N LEU A 879 45.20 23.93 -19.26
CA LEU A 879 44.75 24.78 -18.15
C LEU A 879 43.63 25.74 -18.58
N GLN A 880 43.73 26.33 -19.78
CA GLN A 880 42.71 27.20 -20.33
C GLN A 880 41.41 26.43 -20.60
N ALA A 881 41.51 25.24 -21.21
CA ALA A 881 40.36 24.38 -21.48
C ALA A 881 39.68 23.95 -20.18
N TYR A 882 40.45 23.51 -19.18
CA TYR A 882 39.95 23.20 -17.84
C TYR A 882 39.24 24.40 -17.17
N ASN A 883 39.84 25.59 -17.25
CA ASN A 883 39.26 26.80 -16.67
C ASN A 883 38.02 27.32 -17.43
N SER A 884 37.89 26.97 -18.71
CA SER A 884 36.75 27.33 -19.55
C SER A 884 35.51 26.46 -19.31
N LEU A 885 35.62 25.39 -18.51
CA LEU A 885 34.46 24.62 -18.06
C LEU A 885 33.57 25.51 -17.18
N GLU A 886 32.42 25.91 -17.74
CA GLU A 886 31.53 26.94 -17.19
C GLU A 886 31.00 26.64 -15.79
N LYS A 887 30.74 25.36 -15.49
CA LYS A 887 30.19 24.92 -14.20
C LYS A 887 31.30 24.31 -13.33
N THR A 888 31.36 24.71 -12.06
CA THR A 888 32.39 24.22 -11.12
C THR A 888 32.39 22.69 -11.01
N TYR A 889 31.22 22.05 -10.98
CA TYR A 889 31.12 20.59 -10.93
C TYR A 889 31.45 19.89 -12.25
N TYR A 890 31.60 20.59 -13.39
CA TYR A 890 32.17 19.95 -14.58
C TYR A 890 33.66 19.64 -14.38
N LYS A 891 34.35 20.46 -13.59
CA LYS A 891 35.75 20.26 -13.25
C LYS A 891 35.97 18.99 -12.41
N SER A 892 34.99 18.61 -11.56
CA SER A 892 35.08 17.36 -10.78
C SER A 892 34.90 16.10 -11.64
N TYR A 893 34.42 16.23 -12.89
CA TYR A 893 34.38 15.13 -13.86
C TYR A 893 35.69 14.98 -14.66
N VAL A 894 36.64 15.91 -14.52
CA VAL A 894 37.99 15.80 -15.10
C VAL A 894 38.84 14.91 -14.19
N THR A 895 38.80 13.61 -14.45
CA THR A 895 39.33 12.55 -13.59
C THR A 895 40.85 12.57 -13.41
N ASN A 896 41.57 13.32 -14.24
CA ASN A 896 43.04 13.45 -14.23
C ASN A 896 43.51 14.88 -13.88
N SER A 897 42.65 15.73 -13.33
CA SER A 897 42.98 17.13 -13.00
C SER A 897 44.16 17.30 -12.04
N ASP A 898 44.43 16.37 -11.12
CA ASP A 898 45.63 16.42 -10.27
C ASP A 898 46.94 16.37 -11.07
N LYS A 899 46.96 15.68 -12.23
CA LYS A 899 48.11 15.70 -13.14
C LYS A 899 48.36 17.11 -13.67
N LEU A 900 47.31 17.83 -14.06
CA LEU A 900 47.41 19.22 -14.52
C LEU A 900 48.02 20.11 -13.43
N PHE A 901 47.53 20.01 -12.19
CA PHE A 901 48.03 20.83 -11.09
C PHE A 901 49.47 20.49 -10.69
N LYS A 902 49.86 19.20 -10.70
CA LYS A 902 51.26 18.79 -10.48
C LYS A 902 52.22 19.35 -11.51
N VAL A 903 51.81 19.37 -12.77
CA VAL A 903 52.60 20.03 -13.83
C VAL A 903 52.73 21.52 -13.55
N GLY A 904 51.65 22.18 -13.11
CA GLY A 904 51.69 23.57 -12.66
C GLY A 904 52.66 23.81 -11.51
N ASP A 905 52.61 22.98 -10.46
CA ASP A 905 53.50 23.04 -9.30
C ASP A 905 54.98 22.88 -9.72
N THR A 906 55.25 21.95 -10.65
CA THR A 906 56.60 21.70 -11.19
C THR A 906 57.10 22.91 -11.99
N LEU A 907 56.26 23.48 -12.85
CA LEU A 907 56.63 24.66 -13.66
C LEU A 907 56.88 25.89 -12.78
N GLU A 908 56.05 26.13 -11.77
CA GLU A 908 56.27 27.20 -10.80
C GLU A 908 57.61 27.02 -10.07
N ALA A 909 57.92 25.80 -9.63
CA ALA A 909 59.17 25.50 -8.94
C ALA A 909 60.40 25.67 -9.85
N LEU A 910 60.31 25.28 -11.13
CA LEU A 910 61.34 25.53 -12.14
C LEU A 910 61.55 27.04 -12.37
N GLU A 911 60.48 27.83 -12.48
CA GLU A 911 60.60 29.29 -12.61
C GLU A 911 61.29 29.92 -11.39
N ASN A 912 61.00 29.43 -10.18
CA ASN A 912 61.64 29.92 -8.96
C ASN A 912 63.11 29.48 -8.87
N ALA A 913 63.44 28.24 -9.25
CA ALA A 913 64.83 27.78 -9.35
C ALA A 913 65.63 28.62 -10.35
N GLN A 914 65.03 28.96 -11.51
CA GLN A 914 65.67 29.82 -12.50
C GLN A 914 65.92 31.25 -11.96
N LYS A 915 64.97 31.81 -11.20
CA LYS A 915 65.19 33.11 -10.53
C LYS A 915 66.33 33.04 -9.51
N VAL A 916 66.41 31.97 -8.72
CA VAL A 916 67.50 31.75 -7.76
C VAL A 916 68.85 31.67 -8.48
N ILE A 917 68.94 30.91 -9.57
CA ILE A 917 70.16 30.85 -10.41
C ILE A 917 70.54 32.25 -10.91
N ALA A 918 69.59 33.02 -11.44
CA ALA A 918 69.85 34.37 -11.91
C ALA A 918 70.30 35.33 -10.79
N MET A 919 69.77 35.18 -9.56
CA MET A 919 70.23 35.96 -8.41
C MET A 919 71.68 35.60 -8.03
N ILE A 920 72.04 34.31 -8.08
CA ILE A 920 73.42 33.84 -7.84
C ILE A 920 74.38 34.38 -8.89
N GLU A 921 73.99 34.38 -10.17
CA GLU A 921 74.80 34.91 -11.27
C GLU A 921 75.07 36.42 -11.14
N ASN A 922 74.21 37.15 -10.42
CA ASN A 922 74.38 38.58 -10.15
C ASN A 922 75.19 38.88 -8.88
N LEU A 923 75.62 37.87 -8.12
CA LEU A 923 76.52 38.08 -6.98
C LEU A 923 77.89 38.58 -7.49
N PRO A 924 78.52 39.54 -6.79
CA PRO A 924 79.87 39.97 -7.15
C PRO A 924 80.89 38.84 -6.93
N GLU A 925 81.98 38.85 -7.71
CA GLU A 925 83.08 37.89 -7.53
C GLU A 925 83.69 37.97 -6.13
N GLU A 926 83.72 39.16 -5.52
CA GLU A 926 84.16 39.38 -4.14
C GLU A 926 82.98 39.79 -3.26
N ILE A 927 82.59 38.91 -2.33
CA ILE A 927 81.50 39.15 -1.38
C ILE A 927 81.97 40.06 -0.25
N THR A 928 81.23 41.15 -0.02
CA THR A 928 81.45 42.14 1.05
C THR A 928 80.23 42.26 1.96
N LEU A 929 80.33 43.03 3.05
CA LEU A 929 79.17 43.27 3.94
C LEU A 929 78.02 44.04 3.27
N ALA A 930 78.29 44.77 2.18
CA ALA A 930 77.23 45.44 1.42
C ALA A 930 76.29 44.44 0.71
N ASP A 931 76.74 43.21 0.48
CA ASP A 931 76.01 42.16 -0.23
C ASP A 931 75.17 41.27 0.71
N LYS A 932 75.24 41.53 2.02
CA LYS A 932 74.60 40.71 3.07
C LYS A 932 73.12 40.44 2.80
N GLU A 933 72.34 41.49 2.53
CA GLU A 933 70.89 41.36 2.29
C GLU A 933 70.60 40.48 1.07
N SER A 934 71.37 40.64 -0.02
CA SER A 934 71.18 39.84 -1.24
C SER A 934 71.55 38.38 -1.04
N VAL A 935 72.63 38.09 -0.30
CA VAL A 935 73.03 36.71 0.01
C VAL A 935 72.02 36.02 0.94
N GLU A 936 71.50 36.73 1.95
CA GLU A 936 70.46 36.22 2.84
C GLU A 936 69.16 35.96 2.08
N GLU A 937 68.74 36.86 1.17
CA GLU A 937 67.55 36.67 0.32
C GLU A 937 67.69 35.46 -0.61
N ILE A 938 68.87 35.28 -1.24
CA ILE A 938 69.15 34.10 -2.08
C ILE A 938 69.05 32.82 -1.27
N LYS A 939 69.62 32.82 -0.05
CA LYS A 939 69.61 31.64 0.82
C LYS A 939 68.18 31.27 1.22
N GLU A 940 67.38 32.26 1.60
CA GLU A 940 65.97 32.09 1.94
C GLU A 940 65.19 31.49 0.76
N LYS A 941 65.26 32.11 -0.42
CA LYS A 941 64.60 31.62 -1.63
C LYS A 941 65.09 30.26 -2.09
N TYR A 942 66.38 29.97 -1.95
CA TYR A 942 66.93 28.64 -2.22
C TYR A 942 66.36 27.60 -1.26
N ASP A 943 66.21 27.95 0.01
CA ASP A 943 65.64 27.05 1.01
C ASP A 943 64.17 26.72 0.78
N GLU A 944 63.39 27.67 0.25
CA GLU A 944 62.00 27.51 -0.16
C GLU A 944 61.80 26.53 -1.34
N LEU A 945 62.85 26.20 -2.11
CA LEU A 945 62.74 25.27 -3.23
C LEU A 945 62.55 23.80 -2.81
N GLU A 946 62.75 23.45 -1.54
CA GLU A 946 62.57 22.09 -1.01
C GLU A 946 63.24 21.00 -1.89
N GLU A 947 62.45 20.08 -2.46
CA GLU A 947 62.93 19.01 -3.35
C GLU A 947 63.47 19.52 -4.71
N TYR A 948 63.08 20.73 -5.11
CA TYR A 948 63.50 21.38 -6.36
C TYR A 948 64.88 22.05 -6.27
N LYS A 949 65.54 22.03 -5.10
CA LYS A 949 66.95 22.46 -4.95
C LYS A 949 67.89 21.78 -5.95
N ALA A 950 67.58 20.54 -6.34
CA ALA A 950 68.34 19.80 -7.35
C ALA A 950 68.47 20.54 -8.68
N TYR A 951 67.49 21.38 -9.05
CA TYR A 951 67.50 22.16 -10.30
C TYR A 951 68.46 23.34 -10.27
N VAL A 952 68.85 23.84 -9.10
CA VAL A 952 69.84 24.93 -8.97
C VAL A 952 71.25 24.44 -9.32
N GLY A 953 71.51 23.15 -9.13
CA GLY A 953 72.79 22.50 -9.40
C GLY A 953 73.79 22.63 -8.25
N GLU A 954 74.67 21.63 -8.11
CA GLU A 954 75.62 21.55 -6.99
C GLU A 954 76.60 22.74 -6.95
N GLU A 955 77.04 23.24 -8.12
CA GLU A 955 77.97 24.37 -8.20
C GLU A 955 77.36 25.65 -7.63
N ASN A 956 76.13 25.97 -8.02
CA ASN A 956 75.42 27.16 -7.54
C ASN A 956 75.02 27.00 -6.07
N ALA A 957 74.60 25.81 -5.64
CA ALA A 957 74.36 25.52 -4.23
C ALA A 957 75.62 25.76 -3.38
N LYS A 958 76.79 25.39 -3.90
CA LYS A 958 78.07 25.69 -3.25
C LYS A 958 78.36 27.19 -3.23
N LYS A 959 78.14 27.93 -4.33
CA LYS A 959 78.29 29.40 -4.35
C LYS A 959 77.43 30.09 -3.30
N ILE A 960 76.19 29.64 -3.10
CA ILE A 960 75.31 30.15 -2.03
C ILE A 960 75.95 29.90 -0.67
N ALA A 961 76.39 28.66 -0.40
CA ALA A 961 76.99 28.29 0.89
C ALA A 961 78.27 29.10 1.16
N ASP A 962 79.16 29.20 0.19
CA ASP A 962 80.42 29.96 0.29
C ASP A 962 80.15 31.46 0.52
N ALA A 963 79.20 32.05 -0.21
CA ALA A 963 78.82 33.46 -0.04
C ALA A 963 78.20 33.71 1.35
N TYR A 964 77.32 32.83 1.81
CA TYR A 964 76.68 32.93 3.12
C TYR A 964 77.72 32.82 4.25
N SER A 965 78.64 31.85 4.15
CA SER A 965 79.75 31.70 5.07
C SER A 965 80.69 32.90 5.07
N ARG A 966 80.94 33.50 3.89
CA ARG A 966 81.74 34.73 3.79
C ARG A 966 81.08 35.91 4.50
N ILE A 967 79.77 36.10 4.35
CA ILE A 967 79.01 37.14 5.08
C ILE A 967 79.06 36.92 6.59
N HIS A 968 78.92 35.68 7.06
CA HIS A 968 79.05 35.33 8.47
C HIS A 968 80.44 35.69 9.02
N ILE A 969 81.51 35.29 8.33
CA ILE A 969 82.89 35.62 8.69
C ILE A 969 83.11 37.14 8.72
N LEU A 970 82.69 37.86 7.68
CA LEU A 970 82.86 39.32 7.60
C LEU A 970 82.06 40.05 8.68
N SER A 971 80.85 39.58 9.00
CA SER A 971 80.02 40.17 10.06
C SER A 971 80.69 40.02 11.42
N PHE A 972 81.27 38.85 11.68
CA PHE A 972 82.04 38.60 12.90
C PHE A 972 83.30 39.47 12.97
N ILE A 973 84.05 39.60 11.87
CA ILE A 973 85.25 40.46 11.81
C ILE A 973 84.89 41.92 12.09
N ASP A 974 83.85 42.45 11.47
CA ASP A 974 83.41 43.84 11.66
C ASP A 974 82.97 44.10 13.10
N ALA A 975 82.13 43.22 13.64
CA ALA A 975 81.69 43.31 15.03
C ALA A 975 82.85 43.16 16.03
N SER A 976 83.83 42.30 15.75
CA SER A 976 85.05 42.13 16.58
C SER A 976 86.00 43.33 16.47
N ASN A 977 86.09 43.96 15.31
CA ASN A 977 86.87 45.18 15.10
C ASN A 977 86.28 46.37 15.86
N ALA A 978 84.95 46.42 16.00
CA ALA A 978 84.26 47.44 16.78
C ALA A 978 84.49 47.33 18.30
N LEU A 979 84.99 46.19 18.79
CA LEU A 979 85.37 46.02 20.19
C LEU A 979 86.55 46.95 20.54
N CYS A 980 86.49 47.63 21.68
CA CYS A 980 87.61 48.46 22.12
C CYS A 980 88.86 47.60 22.45
N ASP A 981 90.02 48.23 22.62
CA ASP A 981 91.25 47.54 23.01
C ASP A 981 91.06 46.80 24.34
N VAL A 982 91.66 45.62 24.49
CA VAL A 982 91.46 44.73 25.66
C VAL A 982 91.73 45.45 26.99
N ASP A 983 92.67 46.38 27.02
CA ASP A 983 93.02 47.20 28.21
C ASP A 983 91.99 48.29 28.55
N LYS A 984 91.01 48.52 27.68
CA LYS A 984 89.92 49.50 27.84
C LYS A 984 88.54 48.86 28.01
N ILE A 985 88.46 47.53 27.98
CA ILE A 985 87.22 46.78 28.18
C ILE A 985 86.75 46.93 29.64
N THR A 986 85.47 47.20 29.81
CA THR A 986 84.83 47.38 31.12
C THR A 986 83.64 46.46 31.29
N LEU A 987 83.07 46.40 32.51
CA LEU A 987 81.84 45.65 32.77
C LEU A 987 80.64 46.12 31.91
N ASN A 988 80.68 47.34 31.35
CA ASN A 988 79.65 47.83 30.44
C ASN A 988 79.71 47.16 29.05
N ASP A 989 80.83 46.55 28.68
CA ASP A 989 81.05 45.91 27.37
C ASP A 989 80.71 44.40 27.40
N LYS A 990 80.35 43.87 28.58
CA LYS A 990 80.09 42.45 28.84
C LYS A 990 79.06 41.85 27.87
N GLU A 991 77.95 42.56 27.63
CA GLU A 991 76.89 42.08 26.74
C GLU A 991 77.39 41.92 25.29
N THR A 992 78.21 42.85 24.82
CA THR A 992 78.82 42.82 23.49
C THR A 992 79.82 41.66 23.35
N VAL A 993 80.68 41.44 24.35
CA VAL A 993 81.65 40.33 24.36
C VAL A 993 80.94 38.98 24.41
N GLU A 994 79.92 38.83 25.26
CA GLU A 994 79.12 37.60 25.34
C GLU A 994 78.35 37.33 24.03
N LYS A 995 77.86 38.39 23.36
CA LYS A 995 77.20 38.28 22.06
C LYS A 995 78.18 37.82 20.98
N LEU A 996 79.32 38.48 20.84
CA LEU A 996 80.36 38.12 19.87
C LEU A 996 80.87 36.69 20.07
N LYS A 997 81.01 36.26 21.32
CA LYS A 997 81.38 34.88 21.63
C LYS A 997 80.32 33.88 21.13
N LYS A 998 79.04 34.15 21.41
CA LYS A 998 77.95 33.32 20.90
C LYS A 998 77.91 33.31 19.38
N GLU A 999 78.17 34.45 18.73
CA GLU A 999 78.27 34.53 17.27
C GLU A 999 79.43 33.67 16.75
N PHE A 1000 80.62 33.74 17.35
CA PHE A 1000 81.76 32.87 17.00
C PHE A 1000 81.47 31.38 17.20
N GLU A 1001 80.86 31.02 18.34
CA GLU A 1001 80.49 29.64 18.66
C GLU A 1001 79.39 29.09 17.73
N ALA A 1002 78.54 29.96 17.19
CA ALA A 1002 77.50 29.61 16.21
C ALA A 1002 78.05 29.42 14.78
N LEU A 1003 79.26 29.89 14.48
CA LEU A 1003 79.93 29.63 13.21
C LEU A 1003 80.23 28.13 13.05
N THR A 1004 80.25 27.66 11.81
CA THR A 1004 80.69 26.32 11.44
C THR A 1004 82.16 26.11 11.79
N LYS A 1005 82.58 24.85 11.90
CA LYS A 1005 83.95 24.50 12.25
C LYS A 1005 84.96 25.07 11.25
N GLU A 1006 84.62 25.05 9.97
CA GLU A 1006 85.45 25.57 8.88
C GLU A 1006 85.57 27.11 8.96
N GLU A 1007 84.49 27.82 9.25
CA GLU A 1007 84.50 29.28 9.46
C GLU A 1007 85.34 29.68 10.68
N GLN A 1008 85.21 28.93 11.79
CA GLN A 1008 86.00 29.17 13.01
C GLN A 1008 87.49 28.92 12.77
N ASP A 1009 87.83 27.83 12.07
CA ASP A 1009 89.22 27.48 11.76
C ASP A 1009 89.81 28.51 10.79
N TYR A 1010 89.05 28.97 9.78
CA TYR A 1010 89.44 30.07 8.91
C TYR A 1010 89.73 31.36 9.70
N LEU A 1011 88.86 31.74 10.63
CA LEU A 1011 89.06 32.91 11.49
C LEU A 1011 90.29 32.76 12.39
N LYS A 1012 90.53 31.57 12.95
CA LYS A 1012 91.71 31.29 13.77
C LYS A 1012 93.01 31.33 12.99
N GLU A 1013 92.99 30.93 11.72
CA GLU A 1013 94.18 30.95 10.87
C GLU A 1013 94.45 32.34 10.28
N ASN A 1014 93.41 33.06 9.86
CA ASN A 1014 93.56 34.29 9.07
C ASN A 1014 93.28 35.57 9.87
N ASN A 1015 92.63 35.46 11.04
CA ASN A 1015 92.25 36.56 11.92
C ASN A 1015 92.53 36.22 13.40
N ALA A 1016 93.62 35.48 13.66
CA ALA A 1016 94.01 34.98 14.97
C ALA A 1016 94.02 36.08 16.06
N ASP A 1017 94.47 37.28 15.71
CA ASP A 1017 94.55 38.42 16.63
C ASP A 1017 93.15 38.90 17.07
N LEU A 1018 92.14 38.84 16.20
CA LEU A 1018 90.76 39.20 16.53
C LEU A 1018 90.08 38.13 17.39
N VAL A 1019 90.32 36.85 17.07
CA VAL A 1019 89.83 35.73 17.88
C VAL A 1019 90.45 35.78 19.28
N LYS A 1020 91.77 36.00 19.36
CA LYS A 1020 92.47 36.16 20.62
C LYS A 1020 92.01 37.40 21.38
N LYS A 1021 91.75 38.52 20.69
CA LYS A 1021 91.18 39.73 21.31
C LYS A 1021 89.82 39.46 21.95
N LEU A 1022 88.97 38.63 21.33
CA LEU A 1022 87.70 38.21 21.91
C LEU A 1022 87.88 37.26 23.10
N GLU A 1023 88.82 36.31 23.03
CA GLU A 1023 89.16 35.40 24.14
C GLU A 1023 89.73 36.16 25.34
N ASP A 1024 90.65 37.11 25.10
CA ASP A 1024 91.28 37.97 26.11
C ASP A 1024 90.27 38.98 26.69
N ALA A 1025 89.31 39.47 25.89
CA ALA A 1025 88.20 40.32 26.35
C ALA A 1025 87.22 39.61 27.28
N GLN A 1026 87.12 38.28 27.16
CA GLN A 1026 86.23 37.44 27.95
C GLN A 1026 86.87 36.99 29.27
N ALA A 1027 88.20 36.90 29.33
CA ALA A 1027 88.99 36.52 30.49
C ALA A 1027 89.04 37.64 31.54
#